data_AF-A0A1B6GLU4-F1
#
_entry.id   AF-A0A1B6GLU4-F1
#
_cell.length_a   1.000
_cell.length_b   1.000
_cell.length_c   1.000
_cell.angle_alpha   90.00
_cell.angle_beta   90.00
_cell.angle_gamma   90.00
#
_symmetry.space_group_name_H-M   'P 1'
#
loop_
_entity.id
_entity.type
_entity.pdbx_description
1 polymer ?
#
loop_
_entity_poly.entity_id
_entity_poly.type
_entity_poly.pdbx_seq_one_letter_code
_entity_poly.pdbx_strand_id
1 'polypeptide(L)'
;FQHLGMELTHEDLIGLRYAPLFPYFNGTRNAFKVLVADHVTAEEGTGVVHIAPGFGEEDFELCKKQGIAAVCPIDSAGRFTDAVACLNGTHVFSAESEIVKILKSKKCWFFSEQYSHRYPHCWRTDTPLIYRTMMSWYVAVTKLRTRMIELNRRVNWVPNHVKDGIFGNWIQGAQDWSISRNRFWGTPIPVWKSDNPKYPRVDVYGSLDEIEKDFGKRLTDLHRPFIDSLTRPNPDDPSGKSVMRRVKDVFDCWFDSGSMPFAQYHYPFENKHTFENNFPADFVSEYIAQTRGWFYTTFILSTALFDKEPFKNCVSHGVVLDPRGNKLSKRHDNYVDPAVIMTKYGSDALRFLMLSRPVVIGDNILFDKNGKCVEEILRIVLKPIWNSYNFFTLYANSDSIKANISSDPSMYHNTIDKYILLKCFQTTEMMKVHLDEYNSQEACKVLDDFFDVLNNWYIRCSRDRFWKREHDQDKFDTYNVLYTVFNYILRASAPLLPFLTDAIWRGLAFPEASVHLTMFPSVQKIDQGQIIVKMDLARGICNAVMSLRKLHKARVRQPLRSMTVFHSKIKNLLDNEFQKIIKDETNVKEVLIVDSFDGIADIQLQLNFSLIGKRIPNSVKKIIELVNHKKWKKNSNNEIIVGDSKENYVIFRQEYELKLKPKNKNVCLFDNGRGVLQLDLDLDHELVLEGHARDVVRKIQDTRKQADLHISDKIRVKIKTEENDIKEAIVKWMDYIKNQTLAYSLAVEDNIEEDLFSRQYDNLFIALRVYHEIR
;
A
#
# COMPACT_ATOMS: atom_id res chain seq x y z
N PHE A 1 7.55 -44.63 -46.22
CA PHE A 1 7.14 -43.36 -46.83
C PHE A 1 8.32 -42.41 -47.06
N GLN A 2 9.23 -42.14 -46.11
CA GLN A 2 10.49 -41.43 -46.40
C GLN A 2 11.38 -42.14 -47.44
N HIS A 3 11.41 -43.48 -47.46
CA HIS A 3 12.09 -44.25 -48.51
C HIS A 3 11.43 -44.18 -49.91
N LEU A 4 10.26 -43.53 -50.04
CA LEU A 4 9.51 -43.36 -51.30
C LEU A 4 9.55 -41.92 -51.83
N GLY A 5 10.17 -40.96 -51.13
CA GLY A 5 10.29 -39.56 -51.58
C GLY A 5 8.97 -38.80 -51.75
N MET A 6 7.87 -39.27 -51.17
CA MET A 6 6.57 -38.60 -51.25
C MET A 6 6.38 -37.64 -50.06
N GLU A 7 6.19 -36.36 -50.37
CA GLU A 7 5.67 -35.36 -49.44
C GLU A 7 4.15 -35.34 -49.55
N LEU A 8 3.44 -35.46 -48.42
CA LEU A 8 2.00 -35.37 -48.34
C LEU A 8 1.64 -34.08 -47.61
N THR A 9 0.70 -33.33 -48.17
CA THR A 9 0.12 -32.16 -47.51
C THR A 9 -0.90 -32.59 -46.47
N HIS A 10 -1.29 -31.68 -45.57
CA HIS A 10 -2.34 -31.98 -44.60
C HIS A 10 -3.67 -32.32 -45.28
N GLU A 11 -3.98 -31.71 -46.43
CA GLU A 11 -5.18 -31.97 -47.23
C GLU A 11 -5.22 -33.44 -47.71
N ASP A 12 -4.07 -33.99 -48.11
CA ASP A 12 -3.94 -35.38 -48.53
C ASP A 12 -4.25 -36.38 -47.39
N LEU A 13 -4.15 -35.94 -46.14
CA LEU A 13 -4.39 -36.79 -44.97
C LEU A 13 -5.84 -36.74 -44.49
N ILE A 14 -6.62 -35.71 -44.83
CA ILE A 14 -7.97 -35.49 -44.28
C ILE A 14 -8.88 -36.67 -44.62
N GLY A 15 -9.57 -37.20 -43.60
CA GLY A 15 -10.54 -38.27 -43.77
C GLY A 15 -9.94 -39.66 -43.92
N LEU A 16 -8.61 -39.79 -44.03
CA LEU A 16 -7.95 -41.10 -43.96
C LEU A 16 -8.29 -41.79 -42.64
N ARG A 17 -8.70 -43.05 -42.73
CA ARG A 17 -9.07 -43.86 -41.57
C ARG A 17 -7.85 -44.55 -40.99
N TYR A 18 -7.83 -44.68 -39.67
CA TYR A 18 -6.77 -45.37 -38.94
C TYR A 18 -7.33 -46.43 -38.00
N ALA A 19 -6.55 -47.46 -37.70
CA ALA A 19 -6.90 -48.44 -36.69
C ALA A 19 -6.65 -47.86 -35.29
N PRO A 20 -7.64 -47.85 -34.38
CA PRO A 20 -7.42 -47.33 -33.03
C PRO A 20 -6.51 -48.23 -32.20
N LEU A 21 -5.75 -47.61 -31.29
CA LEU A 21 -4.88 -48.32 -30.33
C LEU A 21 -5.68 -49.26 -29.40
N PHE A 22 -6.93 -48.88 -29.10
CA PHE A 22 -7.88 -49.66 -28.32
C PHE A 22 -9.24 -49.74 -29.06
N PRO A 23 -9.78 -50.95 -29.33
CA PRO A 23 -10.95 -51.12 -30.20
C PRO A 23 -12.31 -50.88 -29.52
N TYR A 24 -12.35 -50.42 -28.26
CA TYR A 24 -13.57 -50.34 -27.44
C TYR A 24 -14.71 -49.51 -28.05
N PHE A 25 -14.39 -48.49 -28.84
CA PHE A 25 -15.39 -47.57 -29.42
C PHE A 25 -15.42 -47.58 -30.95
N ASN A 26 -14.95 -48.65 -31.60
CA ASN A 26 -14.82 -48.74 -33.06
C ASN A 26 -16.14 -48.50 -33.83
N GLY A 27 -17.30 -48.67 -33.17
CA GLY A 27 -18.63 -48.41 -33.72
C GLY A 27 -19.08 -46.95 -33.74
N THR A 28 -18.28 -46.00 -33.21
CA THR A 28 -18.66 -44.59 -33.16
C THR A 28 -18.71 -43.98 -34.57
N ARG A 29 -19.86 -43.40 -34.92
CA ARG A 29 -20.08 -42.76 -36.23
C ARG A 29 -19.03 -41.67 -36.47
N ASN A 30 -18.48 -41.64 -37.69
CA ASN A 30 -17.49 -40.66 -38.16
C ASN A 30 -16.15 -40.62 -37.38
N ALA A 31 -15.90 -41.55 -36.46
CA ALA A 31 -14.66 -41.62 -35.68
C ALA A 31 -13.51 -42.33 -36.44
N PHE A 32 -12.32 -42.30 -35.83
CA PHE A 32 -11.08 -42.96 -36.31
C PHE A 32 -10.67 -42.56 -37.73
N LYS A 33 -10.74 -41.25 -38.00
CA LYS A 33 -10.25 -40.63 -39.22
C LYS A 33 -9.47 -39.36 -38.89
N VAL A 34 -8.57 -38.96 -39.76
CA VAL A 34 -7.82 -37.69 -39.63
C VAL A 34 -8.77 -36.52 -39.83
N LEU A 35 -8.67 -35.52 -38.95
CA LEU A 35 -9.43 -34.27 -38.95
C LEU A 35 -8.47 -33.09 -39.05
N VAL A 36 -8.96 -31.96 -39.56
CA VAL A 36 -8.25 -30.68 -39.51
C VAL A 36 -8.68 -29.93 -38.26
N ALA A 37 -7.70 -29.36 -37.55
CA ALA A 37 -7.94 -28.48 -36.42
C ALA A 37 -6.93 -27.32 -36.43
N ASP A 38 -7.45 -26.09 -36.35
CA ASP A 38 -6.64 -24.87 -36.47
C ASP A 38 -5.73 -24.62 -35.24
N HIS A 39 -5.99 -25.29 -34.11
CA HIS A 39 -5.23 -25.15 -32.87
C HIS A 39 -3.97 -26.03 -32.82
N VAL A 40 -3.78 -26.93 -33.80
CA VAL A 40 -2.61 -27.82 -33.84
C VAL A 40 -1.40 -27.07 -34.39
N THR A 41 -0.31 -27.03 -33.62
CA THR A 41 0.95 -26.38 -34.03
C THR A 41 2.02 -27.42 -34.35
N ALA A 42 3.03 -27.01 -35.12
CA ALA A 42 4.22 -27.82 -35.41
C ALA A 42 5.39 -27.57 -34.43
N GLU A 43 5.18 -26.72 -33.42
CA GLU A 43 6.23 -26.28 -32.49
C GLU A 43 6.49 -27.30 -31.37
N GLU A 44 5.46 -28.06 -30.97
CA GLU A 44 5.53 -29.07 -29.91
C GLU A 44 4.86 -30.39 -30.34
N GLY A 45 5.36 -31.51 -29.82
CA GLY A 45 4.83 -32.84 -30.13
C GLY A 45 5.24 -33.34 -31.53
N THR A 46 4.26 -33.84 -32.30
CA THR A 46 4.52 -34.47 -33.62
C THR A 46 3.83 -33.75 -34.79
N GLY A 47 3.10 -32.67 -34.53
CA GLY A 47 2.18 -32.05 -35.50
C GLY A 47 0.89 -32.87 -35.77
N VAL A 48 0.72 -34.02 -35.13
CA VAL A 48 -0.51 -34.83 -35.13
C VAL A 48 -0.98 -35.04 -33.69
N VAL A 49 -2.22 -34.64 -33.39
CA VAL A 49 -2.77 -34.64 -32.03
C VAL A 49 -3.84 -35.71 -31.87
N HIS A 50 -3.79 -36.44 -30.76
CA HIS A 50 -4.84 -37.38 -30.38
C HIS A 50 -6.07 -36.62 -29.88
N ILE A 51 -7.24 -36.89 -30.48
CA ILE A 51 -8.51 -36.28 -30.10
C ILE A 51 -9.34 -37.23 -29.22
N ALA A 52 -9.69 -36.76 -28.04
CA ALA A 52 -10.54 -37.45 -27.07
C ALA A 52 -11.67 -36.51 -26.59
N PRO A 53 -12.83 -36.46 -27.29
CA PRO A 53 -13.88 -35.46 -27.04
C PRO A 53 -14.52 -35.52 -25.66
N GLY A 54 -14.29 -36.60 -24.90
CA GLY A 54 -14.69 -36.68 -23.50
C GLY A 54 -13.82 -35.87 -22.55
N PHE A 55 -12.63 -35.41 -22.96
CA PHE A 55 -11.55 -34.97 -22.06
C PHE A 55 -10.85 -33.67 -22.49
N GLY A 56 -11.23 -33.06 -23.61
CA GLY A 56 -10.70 -31.78 -24.09
C GLY A 56 -11.82 -30.90 -24.66
N GLU A 57 -11.76 -29.59 -24.40
CA GLU A 57 -12.76 -28.64 -24.91
C GLU A 57 -12.66 -28.46 -26.43
N GLU A 58 -11.43 -28.28 -26.94
CA GLU A 58 -11.15 -28.17 -28.38
C GLU A 58 -11.53 -29.46 -29.12
N ASP A 59 -11.20 -30.62 -28.52
CA ASP A 59 -11.59 -31.95 -28.99
C ASP A 59 -13.11 -32.10 -29.07
N PHE A 60 -13.81 -31.69 -28.02
CA PHE A 60 -15.27 -31.76 -27.94
C PHE A 60 -15.93 -30.92 -29.03
N GLU A 61 -15.52 -29.67 -29.19
CA GLU A 61 -16.09 -28.77 -30.20
C GLU A 61 -15.74 -29.21 -31.63
N LEU A 62 -14.51 -29.69 -31.88
CA LEU A 62 -14.13 -30.28 -33.17
C LEU A 62 -14.98 -31.50 -33.49
N CYS A 63 -15.07 -32.47 -32.58
CA CYS A 63 -15.85 -33.69 -32.77
C CYS A 63 -17.33 -33.39 -32.97
N LYS A 64 -17.89 -32.45 -32.21
CA LYS A 64 -19.28 -32.00 -32.34
C LYS A 64 -19.56 -31.42 -33.72
N LYS A 65 -18.69 -30.56 -34.26
CA LYS A 65 -18.79 -30.04 -35.65
C LYS A 65 -18.75 -31.17 -36.69
N GLN A 66 -18.02 -32.25 -36.40
CA GLN A 66 -17.88 -33.42 -37.29
C GLN A 66 -18.93 -34.52 -37.07
N GLY A 67 -19.88 -34.31 -36.15
CA GLY A 67 -20.91 -35.28 -35.80
C GLY A 67 -20.37 -36.54 -35.12
N ILE A 68 -19.24 -36.44 -34.42
CA ILE A 68 -18.62 -37.50 -33.63
C ILE A 68 -19.13 -37.37 -32.18
N ALA A 69 -19.70 -38.44 -31.63
CA ALA A 69 -20.21 -38.45 -30.27
C ALA A 69 -19.06 -38.40 -29.25
N ALA A 70 -19.24 -37.59 -28.19
CA ALA A 70 -18.30 -37.56 -27.07
C ALA A 70 -18.44 -38.82 -26.21
N VAL A 71 -17.32 -39.48 -25.94
CA VAL A 71 -17.26 -40.70 -25.11
C VAL A 71 -16.39 -40.42 -23.88
N CYS A 72 -16.91 -40.71 -22.69
CA CYS A 72 -16.22 -40.53 -21.42
C CYS A 72 -16.31 -41.82 -20.60
N PRO A 73 -15.39 -42.80 -20.79
CA PRO A 73 -15.41 -44.08 -20.09
C PRO A 73 -14.78 -43.98 -18.68
N ILE A 74 -15.06 -42.88 -17.97
CA ILE A 74 -14.51 -42.57 -16.66
C ILE A 74 -15.65 -42.13 -15.74
N ASP A 75 -15.71 -42.72 -14.55
CA ASP A 75 -16.72 -42.42 -13.55
C ASP A 75 -16.45 -41.10 -12.79
N SER A 76 -17.31 -40.77 -11.83
CA SER A 76 -17.16 -39.56 -11.02
C SER A 76 -15.99 -39.58 -10.03
N ALA A 77 -15.39 -40.75 -9.80
CA ALA A 77 -14.22 -40.94 -8.94
C ALA A 77 -12.90 -40.95 -9.74
N GLY A 78 -12.95 -40.67 -11.05
CA GLY A 78 -11.77 -40.68 -11.91
C GLY A 78 -11.27 -42.09 -12.23
N ARG A 79 -12.15 -43.09 -12.22
CA ARG A 79 -11.82 -44.49 -12.53
C ARG A 79 -12.44 -44.91 -13.86
N PHE A 80 -11.72 -45.76 -14.60
CA PHE A 80 -12.26 -46.34 -15.83
C PHE A 80 -13.50 -47.19 -15.55
N THR A 81 -14.50 -47.12 -16.44
CA THR A 81 -15.70 -47.96 -16.39
C THR A 81 -15.49 -49.30 -17.10
N ASP A 82 -16.51 -50.16 -17.07
CA ASP A 82 -16.58 -51.44 -17.78
C ASP A 82 -16.40 -51.32 -19.31
N ALA A 83 -16.74 -50.16 -19.88
CA ALA A 83 -16.49 -49.82 -21.28
C ALA A 83 -15.01 -49.97 -21.70
N VAL A 84 -14.07 -49.87 -20.75
CA VAL A 84 -12.64 -50.14 -20.95
C VAL A 84 -12.24 -51.31 -20.05
N ALA A 85 -12.66 -52.52 -20.44
CA ALA A 85 -12.60 -53.72 -19.61
C ALA A 85 -11.22 -54.01 -18.99
N CYS A 86 -10.11 -53.73 -19.70
CA CYS A 86 -8.76 -54.01 -19.20
C CYS A 86 -8.28 -53.06 -18.09
N LEU A 87 -8.97 -51.94 -17.87
CA LEU A 87 -8.61 -50.93 -16.86
C LEU A 87 -9.75 -50.67 -15.87
N ASN A 88 -10.86 -51.40 -15.97
CA ASN A 88 -12.07 -51.16 -15.17
C ASN A 88 -11.74 -51.03 -13.66
N GLY A 89 -12.24 -49.96 -13.03
CA GLY A 89 -12.00 -49.63 -11.62
C GLY A 89 -10.64 -48.98 -11.30
N THR A 90 -9.72 -48.94 -12.26
CA THR A 90 -8.40 -48.31 -12.08
C THR A 90 -8.51 -46.79 -12.20
N HIS A 91 -7.87 -46.06 -11.28
CA HIS A 91 -7.82 -44.60 -11.33
C HIS A 91 -6.91 -44.13 -12.47
N VAL A 92 -7.28 -43.05 -13.16
CA VAL A 92 -6.57 -42.55 -14.35
C VAL A 92 -5.06 -42.34 -14.16
N PHE A 93 -4.65 -41.65 -13.09
CA PHE A 93 -3.22 -41.44 -12.77
C PHE A 93 -2.47 -42.71 -12.36
N SER A 94 -3.17 -43.81 -12.08
CA SER A 94 -2.55 -45.12 -11.79
C SER A 94 -2.53 -46.04 -13.00
N ALA A 95 -3.26 -45.70 -14.07
CA ALA A 95 -3.39 -46.55 -15.25
C ALA A 95 -2.23 -46.39 -16.25
N GLU A 96 -1.44 -45.32 -16.14
CA GLU A 96 -0.36 -44.99 -17.09
C GLU A 96 0.57 -46.16 -17.36
N SER A 97 1.14 -46.75 -16.30
CA SER A 97 2.09 -47.87 -16.43
C SER A 97 1.49 -49.08 -17.16
N GLU A 98 0.21 -49.36 -16.95
CA GLU A 98 -0.47 -50.49 -17.59
C GLU A 98 -0.81 -50.20 -19.05
N ILE A 99 -1.25 -48.98 -19.36
CA ILE A 99 -1.45 -48.51 -20.74
C ILE A 99 -0.15 -48.63 -21.53
N VAL A 100 0.98 -48.18 -20.97
CA VAL A 100 2.30 -48.29 -21.62
C VAL A 100 2.68 -49.74 -21.91
N LYS A 101 2.48 -50.66 -20.95
CA LYS A 101 2.74 -52.09 -21.16
C LYS A 101 1.90 -52.66 -22.30
N ILE A 102 0.61 -52.33 -22.36
CA ILE A 102 -0.29 -52.78 -23.42
C ILE A 102 0.15 -52.23 -24.78
N LEU A 103 0.55 -50.96 -24.86
CA LEU A 103 1.02 -50.36 -26.11
C LEU A 103 2.34 -50.98 -26.59
N LYS A 104 3.27 -51.28 -25.65
CA LYS A 104 4.52 -51.99 -25.94
C LYS A 104 4.26 -53.42 -26.46
N SER A 105 3.36 -54.18 -25.83
CA SER A 105 3.05 -55.55 -26.27
C SER A 105 2.39 -55.59 -27.65
N LYS A 106 1.60 -54.57 -28.00
CA LYS A 106 1.00 -54.38 -29.33
C LYS A 106 1.96 -53.81 -30.39
N LYS A 107 3.21 -53.49 -30.02
CA LYS A 107 4.18 -52.78 -30.88
C LYS A 107 3.69 -51.42 -31.40
N CYS A 108 2.78 -50.76 -30.67
CA CYS A 108 2.26 -49.43 -30.98
C CYS A 108 2.87 -48.36 -30.05
N TRP A 109 4.11 -48.57 -29.60
CA TRP A 109 4.83 -47.69 -28.69
C TRP A 109 6.15 -47.25 -29.31
N PHE A 110 6.37 -45.94 -29.41
CA PHE A 110 7.55 -45.37 -30.06
C PHE A 110 8.56 -44.81 -29.06
N PHE A 111 8.12 -43.92 -28.17
CA PHE A 111 8.99 -43.15 -27.29
C PHE A 111 8.29 -42.80 -25.97
N SER A 112 9.07 -42.55 -24.91
CA SER A 112 8.58 -41.97 -23.66
C SER A 112 9.65 -41.18 -22.94
N GLU A 113 9.25 -40.07 -22.37
CA GLU A 113 10.03 -39.21 -21.51
C GLU A 113 9.20 -38.73 -20.31
N GLN A 114 9.86 -38.18 -19.31
CA GLN A 114 9.19 -37.44 -18.23
C GLN A 114 9.10 -35.97 -18.61
N TYR A 115 7.91 -35.39 -18.52
CA TYR A 115 7.65 -33.99 -18.88
C TYR A 115 7.24 -33.18 -17.66
N SER A 116 7.94 -32.08 -17.39
CA SER A 116 7.63 -31.17 -16.28
C SER A 116 6.93 -29.93 -16.80
N HIS A 117 5.67 -29.73 -16.39
CA HIS A 117 4.86 -28.58 -16.79
C HIS A 117 3.96 -28.09 -15.65
N ARG A 118 3.22 -27.01 -15.89
CA ARG A 118 2.17 -26.55 -14.97
C ARG A 118 0.90 -27.34 -15.22
N TYR A 119 0.36 -27.95 -14.17
CA TYR A 119 -0.86 -28.75 -14.25
C TYR A 119 -1.94 -28.21 -13.28
N PRO A 120 -3.22 -28.17 -13.68
CA PRO A 120 -4.29 -27.66 -12.84
C PRO A 120 -4.60 -28.59 -11.65
N HIS A 121 -4.73 -28.00 -10.46
CA HIS A 121 -5.08 -28.71 -9.23
C HIS A 121 -6.30 -28.08 -8.57
N CYS A 122 -7.04 -28.87 -7.81
CA CYS A 122 -8.16 -28.39 -7.01
C CYS A 122 -7.66 -27.36 -6.00
N TRP A 123 -8.18 -26.13 -6.06
CA TRP A 123 -7.80 -25.02 -5.18
C TRP A 123 -8.05 -25.26 -3.69
N ARG A 124 -8.78 -26.33 -3.34
CA ARG A 124 -9.12 -26.69 -1.97
C ARG A 124 -8.39 -27.93 -1.45
N THR A 125 -8.16 -28.93 -2.30
CA THR A 125 -7.62 -30.24 -1.89
C THR A 125 -6.24 -30.53 -2.47
N ASP A 126 -5.71 -29.66 -3.34
CA ASP A 126 -4.44 -29.84 -4.05
C ASP A 126 -4.36 -31.14 -4.88
N THR A 127 -5.50 -31.76 -5.20
CA THR A 127 -5.54 -32.97 -6.05
C THR A 127 -5.52 -32.57 -7.54
N PRO A 128 -4.81 -33.30 -8.41
CA PRO A 128 -4.78 -33.00 -9.84
C PRO A 128 -6.18 -33.06 -10.45
N LEU A 129 -6.52 -32.09 -11.29
CA LEU A 129 -7.82 -32.06 -11.97
C LEU A 129 -7.78 -32.91 -13.24
N ILE A 130 -8.95 -33.43 -13.63
CA ILE A 130 -9.18 -34.01 -14.95
C ILE A 130 -10.32 -33.28 -15.62
N TYR A 131 -10.17 -33.01 -16.91
CA TYR A 131 -11.26 -32.53 -17.75
C TYR A 131 -12.10 -33.73 -18.15
N ARG A 132 -13.41 -33.68 -17.90
CA ARG A 132 -14.34 -34.71 -18.39
C ARG A 132 -15.67 -34.10 -18.75
N THR A 133 -16.35 -34.64 -19.77
CA THR A 133 -17.70 -34.21 -20.12
C THR A 133 -18.68 -34.54 -18.99
N MET A 134 -19.41 -33.52 -18.54
CA MET A 134 -20.45 -33.64 -17.51
C MET A 134 -21.66 -32.80 -17.92
N MET A 135 -22.85 -33.23 -17.47
CA MET A 135 -24.01 -32.35 -17.52
C MET A 135 -23.85 -31.25 -16.48
N SER A 136 -24.03 -29.99 -16.89
CA SER A 136 -23.96 -28.83 -16.00
C SER A 136 -24.91 -27.74 -16.49
N TRP A 137 -25.34 -26.88 -15.57
CA TRP A 137 -26.11 -25.67 -15.84
C TRP A 137 -25.15 -24.50 -16.02
N TYR A 138 -25.38 -23.69 -17.05
CA TYR A 138 -24.51 -22.57 -17.42
C TYR A 138 -25.28 -21.26 -17.48
N VAL A 139 -24.64 -20.18 -17.02
CA VAL A 139 -25.02 -18.80 -17.35
C VAL A 139 -24.26 -18.38 -18.59
N ALA A 140 -24.97 -17.84 -19.59
CA ALA A 140 -24.42 -17.44 -20.89
C ALA A 140 -23.61 -16.12 -20.82
N VAL A 141 -22.51 -16.12 -20.06
CA VAL A 141 -21.63 -14.96 -19.84
C VAL A 141 -21.03 -14.43 -21.14
N THR A 142 -20.80 -15.30 -22.12
CA THR A 142 -20.35 -14.92 -23.47
C THR A 142 -21.18 -13.81 -24.09
N LYS A 143 -22.50 -13.80 -23.84
CA LYS A 143 -23.44 -12.78 -24.34
C LYS A 143 -23.32 -11.44 -23.60
N LEU A 144 -22.74 -11.43 -22.41
CA LEU A 144 -22.62 -10.24 -21.55
C LEU A 144 -21.25 -9.57 -21.64
N ARG A 145 -20.24 -10.21 -22.27
CA ARG A 145 -18.83 -9.75 -22.32
C ARG A 145 -18.69 -8.27 -22.67
N THR A 146 -19.24 -7.87 -23.82
CA THR A 146 -19.14 -6.48 -24.31
C THR A 146 -19.71 -5.51 -23.29
N ARG A 147 -20.88 -5.82 -22.73
CA ARG A 147 -21.53 -4.95 -21.75
C ARG A 147 -20.78 -4.88 -20.43
N MET A 148 -20.24 -5.99 -19.95
CA MET A 148 -19.38 -6.01 -18.76
C MET A 148 -18.15 -5.12 -18.94
N ILE A 149 -17.52 -5.11 -20.12
CA ILE A 149 -16.36 -4.24 -20.41
C ILE A 149 -16.75 -2.76 -20.33
N GLU A 150 -17.89 -2.39 -20.90
CA GLU A 150 -18.39 -1.00 -20.85
C GLU A 150 -18.69 -0.54 -19.42
N LEU A 151 -19.40 -1.37 -18.65
CA LEU A 151 -19.73 -1.08 -17.26
C LEU A 151 -18.47 -1.03 -16.39
N ASN A 152 -17.48 -1.92 -16.62
CA ASN A 152 -16.21 -1.94 -15.90
C ASN A 152 -15.44 -0.62 -16.02
N ARG A 153 -15.51 0.05 -17.18
CA ARG A 153 -14.83 1.34 -17.38
C ARG A 153 -15.34 2.44 -16.44
N ARG A 154 -16.61 2.36 -16.02
CA ARG A 154 -17.27 3.32 -15.11
C ARG A 154 -16.80 3.19 -13.66
N VAL A 155 -16.30 2.02 -13.27
CA VAL A 155 -15.80 1.77 -11.92
C VAL A 155 -14.45 2.46 -11.73
N ASN A 156 -14.26 3.15 -10.61
CA ASN A 156 -12.95 3.61 -10.16
C ASN A 156 -12.20 2.45 -9.47
N TRP A 157 -11.14 1.95 -10.11
CA TRP A 157 -10.32 0.86 -9.58
C TRP A 157 -9.03 1.39 -9.00
N VAL A 158 -8.72 1.01 -7.77
CA VAL A 158 -7.43 1.26 -7.13
C VAL A 158 -6.77 -0.11 -6.88
N PRO A 159 -5.65 -0.44 -7.55
CA PRO A 159 -4.88 0.38 -8.49
C PRO A 159 -5.50 0.43 -9.91
N ASN A 160 -5.21 1.51 -10.65
CA ASN A 160 -5.76 1.78 -11.98
C ASN A 160 -5.54 0.64 -13.00
N HIS A 161 -4.41 -0.07 -12.91
CA HIS A 161 -4.06 -1.14 -13.86
C HIS A 161 -4.97 -2.38 -13.74
N VAL A 162 -5.79 -2.49 -12.69
CA VAL A 162 -6.78 -3.58 -12.58
C VAL A 162 -7.92 -3.41 -13.59
N LYS A 163 -8.35 -2.16 -13.83
CA LYS A 163 -9.50 -1.83 -14.69
C LYS A 163 -9.35 -2.42 -16.09
N ASP A 164 -8.36 -1.96 -16.84
CA ASP A 164 -8.13 -2.39 -18.22
C ASP A 164 -7.16 -3.57 -18.32
N GLY A 165 -6.35 -3.82 -17.28
CA GLY A 165 -5.41 -4.93 -17.22
C GLY A 165 -6.03 -6.19 -16.63
N ILE A 166 -5.84 -6.42 -15.33
CA ILE A 166 -6.13 -7.72 -14.70
C ILE A 166 -7.60 -8.14 -14.86
N PHE A 167 -8.54 -7.25 -14.52
CA PHE A 167 -9.96 -7.55 -14.59
C PHE A 167 -10.51 -7.38 -16.01
N GLY A 168 -10.13 -6.29 -16.71
CA GLY A 168 -10.52 -6.02 -18.09
C GLY A 168 -10.18 -7.16 -19.07
N ASN A 169 -8.93 -7.64 -19.04
CA ASN A 169 -8.50 -8.77 -19.87
C ASN A 169 -9.22 -10.07 -19.49
N TRP A 170 -9.51 -10.27 -18.20
CA TRP A 170 -10.24 -11.45 -17.72
C TRP A 170 -11.66 -11.51 -18.27
N ILE A 171 -12.41 -10.41 -18.17
CA ILE A 171 -13.80 -10.36 -18.67
C ILE A 171 -13.88 -10.40 -20.20
N GLN A 172 -12.84 -9.94 -20.91
CA GLN A 172 -12.76 -10.04 -22.37
C GLN A 172 -12.70 -11.51 -22.85
N GLY A 173 -11.99 -12.37 -22.12
CA GLY A 173 -11.90 -13.81 -22.38
C GLY A 173 -12.94 -14.69 -21.66
N ALA A 174 -13.92 -14.10 -20.98
CA ALA A 174 -14.80 -14.80 -20.05
C ALA A 174 -15.70 -15.86 -20.71
N GLN A 175 -15.52 -17.14 -20.43
CA GLN A 175 -16.42 -18.20 -20.93
C GLN A 175 -17.73 -18.30 -20.14
N ASP A 176 -18.69 -19.06 -20.67
CA ASP A 176 -19.96 -19.34 -20.00
C ASP A 176 -19.71 -20.00 -18.64
N TRP A 177 -20.42 -19.51 -17.63
CA TRP A 177 -20.15 -19.88 -16.24
C TRP A 177 -20.98 -21.10 -15.84
N SER A 178 -20.29 -22.20 -15.56
CA SER A 178 -20.89 -23.40 -14.97
C SER A 178 -21.31 -23.14 -13.52
N ILE A 179 -22.62 -23.01 -13.28
CA ILE A 179 -23.22 -22.64 -11.99
C ILE A 179 -23.70 -23.83 -11.16
N SER A 180 -23.74 -25.06 -11.69
CA SER A 180 -24.12 -26.24 -10.91
C SER A 180 -22.94 -26.94 -10.26
N ARG A 181 -23.19 -27.53 -9.09
CA ARG A 181 -22.27 -28.39 -8.34
C ARG A 181 -22.99 -29.65 -7.87
N ASN A 182 -22.38 -30.81 -8.11
CA ASN A 182 -22.86 -32.09 -7.57
C ASN A 182 -22.44 -32.24 -6.09
N ARG A 183 -23.03 -31.41 -5.22
CA ARG A 183 -22.76 -31.35 -3.78
C ARG A 183 -24.07 -31.41 -2.98
N PHE A 184 -23.93 -31.50 -1.66
CA PHE A 184 -25.06 -31.61 -0.73
C PHE A 184 -25.41 -30.26 -0.08
N TRP A 185 -24.40 -29.55 0.43
CA TRP A 185 -24.57 -28.24 1.09
C TRP A 185 -24.42 -27.10 0.08
N GLY A 186 -25.44 -26.25 0.01
CA GLY A 186 -25.52 -25.09 -0.88
C GLY A 186 -26.96 -24.81 -1.29
N THR A 187 -27.20 -23.64 -1.88
CA THR A 187 -28.52 -23.24 -2.40
C THR A 187 -28.97 -24.20 -3.50
N PRO A 188 -30.10 -24.92 -3.36
CA PRO A 188 -30.53 -25.86 -4.39
C PRO A 188 -30.99 -25.14 -5.65
N ILE A 189 -30.60 -25.66 -6.82
CA ILE A 189 -31.07 -25.11 -8.11
C ILE A 189 -32.58 -25.38 -8.24
N PRO A 190 -33.43 -24.36 -8.43
CA PRO A 190 -34.89 -24.48 -8.37
C PRO A 190 -35.49 -24.95 -9.70
N VAL A 191 -34.90 -26.01 -10.28
CA VAL A 191 -35.31 -26.58 -11.57
C VAL A 191 -35.89 -27.97 -11.37
N TRP A 192 -37.12 -28.18 -11.84
CA TRP A 192 -37.79 -29.49 -11.89
C TRP A 192 -37.81 -30.00 -13.33
N LYS A 193 -37.48 -31.28 -13.51
CA LYS A 193 -37.43 -31.95 -14.80
C LYS A 193 -38.26 -33.23 -14.76
N SER A 194 -38.95 -33.52 -15.85
CA SER A 194 -39.65 -34.80 -16.06
C SER A 194 -38.67 -35.98 -16.01
N ASP A 195 -39.04 -37.05 -15.32
CA ASP A 195 -38.30 -38.31 -15.32
C ASP A 195 -38.52 -39.18 -16.57
N ASN A 196 -39.42 -38.75 -17.47
CA ASN A 196 -39.72 -39.46 -18.71
C ASN A 196 -39.31 -38.65 -19.96
N PRO A 197 -38.34 -39.13 -20.76
CA PRO A 197 -37.88 -38.42 -21.94
C PRO A 197 -38.91 -38.31 -23.08
N LYS A 198 -39.99 -39.12 -23.06
CA LYS A 198 -41.10 -38.99 -24.03
C LYS A 198 -41.99 -37.78 -23.78
N TYR A 199 -42.03 -37.30 -22.54
CA TYR A 199 -42.77 -36.10 -22.13
C TYR A 199 -41.79 -35.13 -21.49
N PRO A 200 -40.86 -34.53 -22.27
CA PRO A 200 -39.82 -33.67 -21.74
C PRO A 200 -40.43 -32.34 -21.28
N ARG A 201 -40.27 -32.04 -19.99
CA ARG A 201 -40.67 -30.78 -19.38
C ARG A 201 -39.60 -30.32 -18.41
N VAL A 202 -39.36 -29.01 -18.36
CA VAL A 202 -38.47 -28.34 -17.41
C VAL A 202 -39.18 -27.10 -16.88
N ASP A 203 -39.37 -27.03 -15.57
CA ASP A 203 -39.94 -25.87 -14.88
C ASP A 203 -38.87 -25.23 -13.97
N VAL A 204 -38.86 -23.90 -13.88
CA VAL A 204 -37.97 -23.13 -13.01
C VAL A 204 -38.82 -22.27 -12.09
N TYR A 205 -38.59 -22.36 -10.79
CA TYR A 205 -39.36 -21.62 -9.79
C TYR A 205 -38.55 -20.46 -9.22
N GLY A 206 -39.16 -19.27 -9.22
CA GLY A 206 -38.55 -18.02 -8.74
C GLY A 206 -38.96 -17.61 -7.33
N SER A 207 -39.99 -18.24 -6.75
CA SER A 207 -40.49 -17.88 -5.42
C SER A 207 -41.13 -19.07 -4.68
N LEU A 208 -41.29 -18.91 -3.36
CA LEU A 208 -42.02 -19.86 -2.52
C LEU A 208 -43.51 -19.94 -2.90
N ASP A 209 -44.10 -18.85 -3.39
CA ASP A 209 -45.52 -18.81 -3.77
C ASP A 209 -45.79 -19.65 -5.03
N GLU A 210 -44.86 -19.62 -6.00
CA GLU A 210 -44.92 -20.48 -7.18
C GLU A 210 -44.74 -21.97 -6.80
N ILE A 211 -43.83 -22.26 -5.87
CA ILE A 211 -43.64 -23.63 -5.36
C ILE A 211 -44.90 -24.11 -4.63
N GLU A 212 -45.47 -23.28 -3.74
CA GLU A 212 -46.68 -23.65 -3.00
C GLU A 212 -47.86 -23.90 -3.93
N LYS A 213 -48.02 -23.09 -4.98
CA LYS A 213 -49.06 -23.27 -5.99
C LYS A 213 -48.96 -24.61 -6.72
N ASP A 214 -47.76 -25.04 -7.11
CA ASP A 214 -47.56 -26.23 -7.95
C ASP A 214 -47.42 -27.54 -7.15
N PHE A 215 -46.95 -27.45 -5.91
CA PHE A 215 -46.70 -28.63 -5.05
C PHE A 215 -47.67 -28.74 -3.87
N GLY A 216 -48.52 -27.74 -3.64
CA GLY A 216 -49.50 -27.71 -2.55
C GLY A 216 -48.88 -27.63 -1.15
N LYS A 217 -47.58 -27.32 -1.05
CA LYS A 217 -46.83 -27.28 0.21
C LYS A 217 -45.79 -26.17 0.19
N ARG A 218 -45.86 -25.29 1.17
CA ARG A 218 -44.79 -24.32 1.48
C ARG A 218 -43.76 -24.95 2.40
N LEU A 219 -42.49 -24.94 2.01
CA LEU A 219 -41.38 -25.38 2.86
C LEU A 219 -40.83 -24.22 3.67
N THR A 220 -40.42 -24.49 4.90
CA THR A 220 -39.69 -23.54 5.77
C THR A 220 -38.18 -23.62 5.59
N ASP A 221 -37.67 -24.79 5.19
CA ASP A 221 -36.26 -25.00 4.83
C ASP A 221 -36.18 -25.49 3.39
N LEU A 222 -35.50 -24.71 2.55
CA LEU A 222 -35.29 -24.98 1.14
C LEU A 222 -34.03 -25.79 0.86
N HIS A 223 -33.25 -26.17 1.87
CA HIS A 223 -32.05 -26.98 1.67
C HIS A 223 -32.39 -28.43 1.30
N ARG A 224 -31.38 -29.12 0.77
CA ARG A 224 -31.41 -30.59 0.66
C ARG A 224 -31.30 -31.18 2.08
N PRO A 225 -32.04 -32.27 2.40
CA PRO A 225 -32.88 -33.06 1.49
C PRO A 225 -34.33 -32.57 1.37
N PHE A 226 -34.76 -31.57 2.15
CA PHE A 226 -36.17 -31.21 2.30
C PHE A 226 -36.83 -30.80 0.97
N ILE A 227 -36.18 -29.94 0.19
CA ILE A 227 -36.68 -29.50 -1.11
C ILE A 227 -36.75 -30.63 -2.16
N ASP A 228 -35.92 -31.67 -2.02
CA ASP A 228 -35.90 -32.81 -2.94
C ASP A 228 -37.16 -33.68 -2.81
N SER A 229 -37.93 -33.54 -1.72
CA SER A 229 -39.18 -34.26 -1.50
C SER A 229 -40.36 -33.72 -2.32
N LEU A 230 -40.25 -32.50 -2.85
CA LEU A 230 -41.30 -31.88 -3.65
C LEU A 230 -41.32 -32.50 -5.06
N THR A 231 -42.37 -33.25 -5.35
CA THR A 231 -42.61 -33.86 -6.67
C THR A 231 -44.08 -33.71 -7.04
N ARG A 232 -44.37 -33.66 -8.34
CA ARG A 232 -45.74 -33.58 -8.87
C ARG A 232 -45.86 -34.39 -10.17
N PRO A 233 -47.05 -34.89 -10.54
CA PRO A 233 -47.26 -35.48 -11.86
C PRO A 233 -46.86 -34.50 -12.97
N ASN A 234 -46.29 -35.02 -14.05
CA ASN A 234 -45.99 -34.20 -15.22
C ASN A 234 -47.29 -33.76 -15.91
N PRO A 235 -47.59 -32.46 -15.98
CA PRO A 235 -48.81 -31.97 -16.63
C PRO A 235 -48.86 -32.28 -18.13
N ASP A 236 -47.71 -32.53 -18.76
CA ASP A 236 -47.62 -32.81 -20.20
C ASP A 236 -47.76 -34.31 -20.53
N ASP A 237 -47.91 -35.18 -19.50
CA ASP A 237 -48.17 -36.61 -19.67
C ASP A 237 -49.64 -36.93 -19.38
N PRO A 238 -50.47 -37.16 -20.43
CA PRO A 238 -51.89 -37.48 -20.26
C PRO A 238 -52.14 -38.77 -19.46
N SER A 239 -51.16 -39.66 -19.35
CA SER A 239 -51.28 -40.89 -18.57
C SER A 239 -51.08 -40.68 -17.06
N GLY A 240 -50.57 -39.51 -16.66
CA GLY A 240 -50.28 -39.16 -15.27
C GLY A 240 -49.15 -39.98 -14.62
N LYS A 241 -48.38 -40.76 -15.41
CA LYS A 241 -47.35 -41.67 -14.89
C LYS A 241 -45.99 -41.02 -14.70
N SER A 242 -45.66 -40.03 -15.52
CA SER A 242 -44.39 -39.30 -15.45
C SER A 242 -44.41 -38.29 -14.30
N VAL A 243 -43.26 -38.07 -13.66
CA VAL A 243 -43.15 -37.21 -12.47
C VAL A 243 -42.12 -36.11 -12.69
N MET A 244 -42.47 -34.88 -12.28
CA MET A 244 -41.54 -33.76 -12.19
C MET A 244 -40.71 -33.87 -10.92
N ARG A 245 -39.38 -33.90 -11.05
CA ARG A 245 -38.42 -34.01 -9.94
C ARG A 245 -37.37 -32.93 -10.02
N ARG A 246 -36.97 -32.36 -8.89
CA ARG A 246 -35.88 -31.38 -8.85
C ARG A 246 -34.58 -32.00 -9.36
N VAL A 247 -33.80 -31.24 -10.12
CA VAL A 247 -32.39 -31.59 -10.39
C VAL A 247 -31.63 -31.72 -9.08
N LYS A 248 -30.65 -32.61 -8.97
CA LYS A 248 -29.96 -32.85 -7.68
C LYS A 248 -28.90 -31.79 -7.35
N ASP A 249 -28.54 -30.96 -8.32
CA ASP A 249 -27.47 -29.99 -8.22
C ASP A 249 -27.82 -28.84 -7.26
N VAL A 250 -26.76 -28.30 -6.63
CA VAL A 250 -26.78 -27.04 -5.88
C VAL A 250 -25.98 -25.99 -6.66
N PHE A 251 -26.20 -24.71 -6.37
CA PHE A 251 -25.45 -23.62 -6.97
C PHE A 251 -23.96 -23.64 -6.55
N ASP A 252 -23.13 -23.08 -7.42
CA ASP A 252 -21.80 -22.61 -7.12
C ASP A 252 -21.85 -21.53 -6.04
N CYS A 253 -21.01 -21.59 -5.01
CA CYS A 253 -21.06 -20.61 -3.91
C CYS A 253 -20.68 -19.19 -4.36
N TRP A 254 -20.04 -19.05 -5.53
CA TRP A 254 -19.84 -17.75 -6.16
C TRP A 254 -21.12 -17.13 -6.72
N PHE A 255 -22.16 -17.93 -6.99
CA PHE A 255 -23.50 -17.47 -7.33
C PHE A 255 -24.18 -16.85 -6.11
N ASP A 256 -24.08 -17.51 -4.95
CA ASP A 256 -24.61 -16.97 -3.69
C ASP A 256 -23.94 -15.64 -3.33
N SER A 257 -22.60 -15.62 -3.28
CA SER A 257 -21.86 -14.40 -2.92
C SER A 257 -21.99 -13.29 -3.96
N GLY A 258 -22.08 -13.61 -5.26
CA GLY A 258 -22.35 -12.62 -6.30
C GLY A 258 -23.77 -12.06 -6.25
N SER A 259 -24.72 -12.81 -5.68
CA SER A 259 -26.11 -12.36 -5.48
C SER A 259 -26.29 -11.48 -4.25
N MET A 260 -25.28 -11.39 -3.38
CA MET A 260 -25.31 -10.64 -2.12
C MET A 260 -25.93 -9.24 -2.23
N PRO A 261 -25.63 -8.40 -3.26
CA PRO A 261 -26.14 -7.03 -3.33
C PRO A 261 -27.66 -6.92 -3.21
N PHE A 262 -28.41 -7.85 -3.81
CA PHE A 262 -29.87 -7.86 -3.78
C PHE A 262 -30.44 -8.91 -2.82
N ALA A 263 -29.75 -10.05 -2.66
CA ALA A 263 -30.19 -11.14 -1.80
C ALA A 263 -30.26 -10.75 -0.32
N GLN A 264 -29.34 -9.88 0.16
CA GLN A 264 -29.35 -9.40 1.55
C GLN A 264 -30.62 -8.62 1.93
N TYR A 265 -31.33 -8.09 0.93
CA TYR A 265 -32.54 -7.29 1.11
C TYR A 265 -33.82 -8.10 0.90
N HIS A 266 -33.72 -9.40 0.59
CA HIS A 266 -34.84 -10.21 0.13
C HIS A 266 -35.51 -9.61 -1.14
N TYR A 267 -34.73 -8.90 -1.96
CA TYR A 267 -35.20 -8.35 -3.24
C TYR A 267 -35.52 -9.49 -4.22
N PRO A 268 -36.59 -9.41 -5.03
CA PRO A 268 -37.49 -8.26 -5.20
C PRO A 268 -38.72 -8.26 -4.28
N PHE A 269 -38.83 -9.21 -3.35
CA PHE A 269 -40.02 -9.41 -2.51
C PHE A 269 -40.18 -8.31 -1.45
N GLU A 270 -39.07 -7.90 -0.84
CA GLU A 270 -39.03 -6.88 0.20
C GLU A 270 -37.91 -5.86 -0.04
N ASN A 271 -37.93 -4.75 0.72
CA ASN A 271 -36.87 -3.73 0.77
C ASN A 271 -36.44 -3.17 -0.59
N LYS A 272 -37.35 -3.17 -1.58
CA LYS A 272 -37.08 -2.74 -2.95
C LYS A 272 -36.43 -1.36 -3.04
N HIS A 273 -37.05 -0.36 -2.40
CA HIS A 273 -36.52 1.01 -2.39
C HIS A 273 -35.15 1.10 -1.70
N THR A 274 -34.93 0.31 -0.64
CA THR A 274 -33.63 0.26 0.05
C THR A 274 -32.55 -0.27 -0.89
N PHE A 275 -32.80 -1.37 -1.61
CA PHE A 275 -31.86 -1.87 -2.61
C PHE A 275 -31.62 -0.84 -3.72
N GLU A 276 -32.69 -0.32 -4.33
CA GLU A 276 -32.60 0.59 -5.47
C GLU A 276 -31.88 1.91 -5.14
N ASN A 277 -32.01 2.42 -3.90
CA ASN A 277 -31.32 3.62 -3.44
C ASN A 277 -29.85 3.39 -3.08
N ASN A 278 -29.47 2.16 -2.73
CA ASN A 278 -28.10 1.80 -2.33
C ASN A 278 -27.32 1.04 -3.41
N PHE A 279 -27.91 0.82 -4.59
CA PHE A 279 -27.30 0.13 -5.72
C PHE A 279 -27.10 1.08 -6.92
N PRO A 280 -25.86 1.26 -7.41
CA PRO A 280 -24.64 0.53 -7.06
C PRO A 280 -23.99 0.99 -5.75
N ALA A 281 -23.25 0.08 -5.10
CA ALA A 281 -22.53 0.39 -3.87
C ALA A 281 -21.43 1.45 -4.10
N ASP A 282 -21.19 2.36 -3.16
CA ASP A 282 -20.18 3.40 -3.34
C ASP A 282 -18.75 2.86 -3.25
N PHE A 283 -18.49 1.87 -2.42
CA PHE A 283 -17.13 1.35 -2.16
C PHE A 283 -17.13 -0.14 -1.78
N VAL A 284 -16.19 -0.89 -2.34
CA VAL A 284 -15.81 -2.24 -1.90
C VAL A 284 -14.29 -2.37 -1.83
N SER A 285 -13.79 -3.27 -0.97
CA SER A 285 -12.36 -3.57 -0.88
C SER A 285 -12.12 -5.04 -0.61
N GLU A 286 -11.38 -5.71 -1.50
CA GLU A 286 -11.01 -7.12 -1.34
C GLU A 286 -9.69 -7.44 -2.03
N TYR A 287 -9.14 -8.60 -1.70
CA TYR A 287 -7.88 -9.09 -2.24
C TYR A 287 -7.92 -9.26 -3.77
N ILE A 288 -6.81 -8.96 -4.47
CA ILE A 288 -6.71 -8.93 -5.94
C ILE A 288 -7.11 -10.22 -6.66
N ALA A 289 -7.06 -11.38 -5.99
CA ALA A 289 -7.59 -12.61 -6.59
C ALA A 289 -9.13 -12.61 -6.74
N GLN A 290 -9.86 -11.71 -6.07
CA GLN A 290 -11.31 -11.56 -6.25
C GLN A 290 -11.69 -11.04 -7.64
N THR A 291 -10.72 -10.54 -8.42
CA THR A 291 -10.89 -10.30 -9.87
C THR A 291 -11.33 -11.54 -10.64
N ARG A 292 -11.09 -12.74 -10.10
CA ARG A 292 -11.56 -14.03 -10.64
C ARG A 292 -12.61 -14.72 -9.77
N GLY A 293 -13.03 -14.07 -8.70
CA GLY A 293 -13.98 -14.58 -7.70
C GLY A 293 -15.16 -13.63 -7.55
N TRP A 294 -15.30 -13.04 -6.38
CA TRP A 294 -16.45 -12.23 -6.01
C TRP A 294 -16.68 -11.03 -6.92
N PHE A 295 -15.64 -10.29 -7.30
CA PHE A 295 -15.80 -9.16 -8.23
C PHE A 295 -16.39 -9.63 -9.55
N TYR A 296 -15.85 -10.73 -10.10
CA TYR A 296 -16.29 -11.29 -11.37
C TYR A 296 -17.75 -11.76 -11.34
N THR A 297 -18.14 -12.56 -10.35
CA THR A 297 -19.50 -13.10 -10.31
C THR A 297 -20.55 -12.05 -9.95
N THR A 298 -20.19 -11.10 -9.08
CA THR A 298 -21.05 -9.93 -8.83
C THR A 298 -21.22 -9.10 -10.09
N PHE A 299 -20.16 -8.90 -10.89
CA PHE A 299 -20.25 -8.19 -12.17
C PHE A 299 -21.17 -8.88 -13.17
N ILE A 300 -21.06 -10.21 -13.30
CA ILE A 300 -21.92 -11.01 -14.18
C ILE A 300 -23.39 -10.81 -13.80
N LEU A 301 -23.73 -11.04 -12.53
CA LEU A 301 -25.12 -10.97 -12.06
C LEU A 301 -25.67 -9.55 -12.12
N SER A 302 -24.86 -8.56 -11.74
CA SER A 302 -25.19 -7.14 -11.84
C SER A 302 -25.51 -6.71 -13.28
N THR A 303 -24.67 -7.15 -14.22
CA THR A 303 -24.87 -6.87 -15.65
C THR A 303 -26.10 -7.58 -16.18
N ALA A 304 -26.28 -8.87 -15.85
CA ALA A 304 -27.37 -9.68 -16.35
C ALA A 304 -28.75 -9.23 -15.84
N LEU A 305 -28.84 -8.85 -14.57
CA LEU A 305 -30.11 -8.56 -13.90
C LEU A 305 -30.47 -7.08 -13.88
N PHE A 306 -29.48 -6.18 -13.86
CA PHE A 306 -29.72 -4.75 -13.61
C PHE A 306 -29.06 -3.82 -14.64
N ASP A 307 -28.26 -4.34 -15.57
CA ASP A 307 -27.51 -3.56 -16.55
C ASP A 307 -26.69 -2.40 -15.94
N LYS A 308 -26.07 -2.65 -14.78
CA LYS A 308 -25.28 -1.67 -14.02
C LYS A 308 -23.98 -2.28 -13.52
N GLU A 309 -22.97 -1.45 -13.29
CA GLU A 309 -21.81 -1.82 -12.48
C GLU A 309 -22.27 -2.10 -11.03
N PRO A 310 -21.70 -3.11 -10.34
CA PRO A 310 -22.13 -3.44 -8.98
C PRO A 310 -21.66 -2.45 -7.92
N PHE A 311 -20.58 -1.72 -8.19
CA PHE A 311 -19.96 -0.76 -7.28
C PHE A 311 -19.27 0.37 -8.05
N LYS A 312 -19.20 1.56 -7.45
CA LYS A 312 -18.57 2.76 -8.03
C LYS A 312 -17.06 2.79 -7.81
N ASN A 313 -16.58 2.43 -6.61
CA ASN A 313 -15.16 2.41 -6.27
C ASN A 313 -14.75 1.04 -5.74
N CYS A 314 -13.60 0.53 -6.19
CA CYS A 314 -13.05 -0.75 -5.77
C CYS A 314 -11.56 -0.63 -5.44
N VAL A 315 -11.21 -0.88 -4.18
CA VAL A 315 -9.81 -1.08 -3.77
C VAL A 315 -9.49 -2.56 -3.83
N SER A 316 -8.62 -2.92 -4.76
CA SER A 316 -8.14 -4.29 -4.94
C SER A 316 -6.77 -4.44 -4.28
N HIS A 317 -6.77 -4.85 -3.01
CA HIS A 317 -5.55 -4.91 -2.21
C HIS A 317 -4.70 -6.15 -2.55
N GLY A 318 -3.39 -6.09 -2.30
CA GLY A 318 -2.46 -7.20 -2.59
C GLY A 318 -2.37 -8.23 -1.47
N VAL A 319 -1.27 -9.01 -1.45
CA VAL A 319 -1.11 -10.17 -0.56
C VAL A 319 -0.26 -9.83 0.66
N VAL A 320 -0.65 -10.34 1.82
CA VAL A 320 0.24 -10.45 2.98
C VAL A 320 1.04 -11.75 2.88
N LEU A 321 2.36 -11.64 2.83
CA LEU A 321 3.31 -12.74 2.68
C LEU A 321 4.18 -12.86 3.93
N ASP A 322 4.75 -14.05 4.15
CA ASP A 322 5.83 -14.21 5.12
C ASP A 322 7.13 -13.53 4.63
N PRO A 323 8.17 -13.38 5.48
CA PRO A 323 9.44 -12.75 5.08
C PRO A 323 10.21 -13.49 3.97
N ARG A 324 9.81 -14.72 3.62
CA ARG A 324 10.37 -15.50 2.51
C ARG A 324 9.55 -15.37 1.22
N GLY A 325 8.47 -14.58 1.24
CA GLY A 325 7.58 -14.35 0.10
C GLY A 325 6.50 -15.42 -0.08
N ASN A 326 6.31 -16.34 0.86
CA ASN A 326 5.24 -17.32 0.76
C ASN A 326 3.92 -16.77 1.29
N LYS A 327 2.81 -17.24 0.72
CA LYS A 327 1.48 -16.91 1.22
C LYS A 327 1.30 -17.42 2.65
N LEU A 328 0.73 -16.59 3.51
CA LEU A 328 0.40 -16.98 4.87
C LEU A 328 -0.64 -18.10 4.88
N SER A 329 -0.41 -19.15 5.66
CA SER A 329 -1.33 -20.27 5.78
C SER A 329 -1.18 -20.99 7.12
N LYS A 330 -2.29 -21.58 7.58
CA LYS A 330 -2.29 -22.46 8.76
C LYS A 330 -1.41 -23.69 8.57
N ARG A 331 -1.40 -24.26 7.35
CA ARG A 331 -0.66 -25.49 7.01
C ARG A 331 0.85 -25.32 7.12
N HIS A 332 1.38 -24.18 6.69
CA HIS A 332 2.82 -23.91 6.73
C HIS A 332 3.28 -23.35 8.08
N ASP A 333 2.37 -23.18 9.05
CA ASP A 333 2.62 -22.50 10.31
C ASP A 333 3.53 -21.27 10.12
N ASN A 334 3.14 -20.37 9.20
CA ASN A 334 3.91 -19.17 8.86
C ASN A 334 3.13 -17.87 9.14
N TYR A 335 1.92 -17.97 9.69
CA TYR A 335 1.08 -16.83 10.06
C TYR A 335 1.04 -16.60 11.58
N VAL A 336 0.65 -15.39 11.98
CA VAL A 336 0.31 -15.05 13.37
C VAL A 336 -1.14 -14.57 13.41
N ASP A 337 -1.86 -14.95 14.46
CA ASP A 337 -3.24 -14.48 14.67
C ASP A 337 -3.24 -12.95 14.85
N PRO A 338 -4.03 -12.20 14.06
CA PRO A 338 -4.15 -10.75 14.23
C PRO A 338 -4.49 -10.33 15.67
N ALA A 339 -5.29 -11.10 16.40
CA ALA A 339 -5.66 -10.80 17.78
C ALA A 339 -4.46 -10.76 18.73
N VAL A 340 -3.48 -11.64 18.52
CA VAL A 340 -2.23 -11.65 19.30
C VAL A 340 -1.42 -10.39 19.02
N ILE A 341 -1.33 -9.99 17.75
CA ILE A 341 -0.62 -8.76 17.35
C ILE A 341 -1.30 -7.51 17.91
N MET A 342 -2.63 -7.42 17.78
CA MET A 342 -3.41 -6.30 18.31
C MET A 342 -3.31 -6.19 19.84
N THR A 343 -3.28 -7.31 20.56
CA THR A 343 -3.10 -7.32 22.02
C THR A 343 -1.70 -6.82 22.42
N LYS A 344 -0.67 -7.20 21.66
CA LYS A 344 0.72 -6.85 21.98
C LYS A 344 1.10 -5.42 21.60
N TYR A 345 0.66 -4.94 20.45
CA TYR A 345 1.11 -3.66 19.87
C TYR A 345 -0.01 -2.63 19.64
N GLY A 346 -1.26 -3.02 19.82
CA GLY A 346 -2.44 -2.17 19.60
C GLY A 346 -3.02 -2.28 18.18
N SER A 347 -4.34 -2.18 18.09
CA SER A 347 -5.07 -2.24 16.81
C SER A 347 -4.70 -1.11 15.85
N ASP A 348 -4.45 0.09 16.37
CA ASP A 348 -4.07 1.25 15.56
C ASP A 348 -2.72 1.08 14.89
N ALA A 349 -1.74 0.43 15.56
CA ALA A 349 -0.45 0.17 14.96
C ALA A 349 -0.56 -0.78 13.77
N LEU A 350 -1.36 -1.85 13.90
CA LEU A 350 -1.62 -2.78 12.80
C LEU A 350 -2.42 -2.11 11.67
N ARG A 351 -3.46 -1.34 12.01
CA ARG A 351 -4.29 -0.63 11.04
C ARG A 351 -3.46 0.38 10.24
N PHE A 352 -2.67 1.20 10.92
CA PHE A 352 -1.80 2.18 10.27
C PHE A 352 -0.71 1.50 9.42
N LEU A 353 -0.14 0.37 9.87
CA LEU A 353 0.76 -0.42 9.03
C LEU A 353 0.08 -0.84 7.72
N MET A 354 -1.13 -1.40 7.78
CA MET A 354 -1.81 -1.86 6.57
C MET A 354 -2.17 -0.69 5.64
N LEU A 355 -2.64 0.43 6.18
CA LEU A 355 -3.08 1.59 5.40
C LEU A 355 -1.93 2.41 4.80
N SER A 356 -0.74 2.38 5.41
CA SER A 356 0.45 3.14 4.99
C SER A 356 1.36 2.42 4.00
N ARG A 357 1.03 1.17 3.65
CA ARG A 357 1.91 0.29 2.84
C ARG A 357 1.30 -0.02 1.48
N PRO A 358 2.11 -0.43 0.49
CA PRO A 358 1.65 -0.69 -0.87
C PRO A 358 0.54 -1.76 -1.01
N VAL A 359 0.23 -2.52 0.05
CA VAL A 359 -0.85 -3.50 0.03
C VAL A 359 -2.19 -2.91 -0.38
N VAL A 360 -2.49 -1.65 -0.02
CA VAL A 360 -3.74 -0.98 -0.41
C VAL A 360 -3.81 -0.62 -1.90
N ILE A 361 -2.69 -0.68 -2.62
CA ILE A 361 -2.62 -0.45 -4.07
C ILE A 361 -2.29 -1.73 -4.86
N GLY A 362 -2.63 -2.90 -4.30
CA GLY A 362 -2.52 -4.19 -5.01
C GLY A 362 -1.16 -4.90 -4.87
N ASP A 363 -0.18 -4.26 -4.23
CA ASP A 363 1.16 -4.83 -4.04
C ASP A 363 1.25 -5.75 -2.80
N ASN A 364 2.35 -6.49 -2.68
CA ASN A 364 2.56 -7.38 -1.55
C ASN A 364 3.19 -6.65 -0.36
N ILE A 365 2.85 -7.09 0.85
CA ILE A 365 3.54 -6.71 2.08
C ILE A 365 4.14 -7.95 2.74
N LEU A 366 5.37 -7.81 3.25
CA LEU A 366 6.02 -8.84 4.06
C LEU A 366 5.64 -8.64 5.52
N PHE A 367 5.22 -9.71 6.18
CA PHE A 367 4.75 -9.68 7.56
C PHE A 367 5.42 -10.80 8.36
N ASP A 368 6.20 -10.43 9.37
CA ASP A 368 6.85 -11.39 10.24
C ASP A 368 5.92 -11.85 11.39
N LYS A 369 6.03 -13.11 11.81
CA LYS A 369 5.22 -13.68 12.90
C LYS A 369 5.31 -12.90 14.22
N ASN A 370 6.43 -12.22 14.47
CA ASN A 370 6.62 -11.47 15.71
C ASN A 370 6.00 -10.07 15.66
N GLY A 371 5.55 -9.62 14.49
CA GLY A 371 4.96 -8.30 14.28
C GLY A 371 5.96 -7.15 14.46
N LYS A 372 7.25 -7.35 14.15
CA LYS A 372 8.27 -6.30 14.28
C LYS A 372 7.93 -5.05 13.46
N CYS A 373 7.36 -5.24 12.27
CA CYS A 373 6.85 -4.14 11.45
C CYS A 373 5.73 -3.33 12.13
N VAL A 374 4.88 -3.99 12.94
CA VAL A 374 3.83 -3.33 13.73
C VAL A 374 4.43 -2.59 14.93
N GLU A 375 5.40 -3.20 15.60
CA GLU A 375 6.15 -2.56 16.70
C GLU A 375 6.86 -1.29 16.23
N GLU A 376 7.44 -1.32 15.03
CA GLU A 376 8.07 -0.16 14.41
C GLU A 376 7.05 0.97 14.23
N ILE A 377 5.87 0.72 13.64
CA ILE A 377 4.80 1.71 13.49
C ILE A 377 4.36 2.29 14.84
N LEU A 378 4.19 1.43 15.86
CA LEU A 378 3.89 1.90 17.22
C LEU A 378 4.96 2.89 17.71
N ARG A 379 6.24 2.59 17.47
CA ARG A 379 7.36 3.42 17.95
C ARG A 379 7.55 4.72 17.17
N ILE A 380 7.41 4.69 15.85
CA ILE A 380 7.75 5.84 14.99
C ILE A 380 6.55 6.73 14.69
N VAL A 381 5.32 6.23 14.80
CA VAL A 381 4.11 7.02 14.51
C VAL A 381 3.29 7.28 15.77
N LEU A 382 2.77 6.23 16.41
CA LEU A 382 1.82 6.39 17.52
C LEU A 382 2.46 7.04 18.76
N LYS A 383 3.68 6.63 19.12
CA LYS A 383 4.40 7.22 20.27
C LYS A 383 4.67 8.71 20.08
N PRO A 384 5.18 9.21 18.94
CA PRO A 384 5.32 10.65 18.71
C PRO A 384 4.02 11.45 18.82
N ILE A 385 2.89 10.92 18.33
CA ILE A 385 1.57 11.53 18.51
C ILE A 385 1.22 11.61 20.00
N TRP A 386 1.32 10.49 20.72
CA TRP A 386 1.04 10.44 22.16
C TRP A 386 1.95 11.35 22.99
N ASN A 387 3.24 11.43 22.63
CA ASN A 387 4.21 12.28 23.30
C ASN A 387 3.87 13.77 23.15
N SER A 388 3.39 14.20 21.98
CA SER A 388 2.94 15.58 21.79
C SER A 388 1.76 15.94 22.71
N TYR A 389 0.82 15.01 22.87
CA TYR A 389 -0.32 15.16 23.79
C TYR A 389 0.12 15.18 25.27
N ASN A 390 1.02 14.28 25.67
CA ASN A 390 1.56 14.26 27.03
C ASN A 390 2.34 15.55 27.34
N PHE A 391 3.12 16.04 26.38
CA PHE A 391 3.82 17.32 26.51
C PHE A 391 2.81 18.44 26.78
N PHE A 392 1.79 18.58 25.93
CA PHE A 392 0.77 19.61 26.09
C PHE A 392 0.07 19.54 27.45
N THR A 393 -0.43 18.36 27.83
CA THR A 393 -1.19 18.20 29.08
C THR A 393 -0.34 18.40 30.32
N LEU A 394 0.93 17.96 30.31
CA LEU A 394 1.85 18.18 31.43
C LEU A 394 2.01 19.67 31.72
N TYR A 395 2.33 20.47 30.69
CA TYR A 395 2.60 21.90 30.88
C TYR A 395 1.32 22.70 31.10
N ALA A 396 0.23 22.41 30.36
CA ALA A 396 -1.05 23.10 30.54
C ALA A 396 -1.61 22.90 31.96
N ASN A 397 -1.51 21.69 32.52
CA ASN A 397 -1.94 21.41 33.89
C ASN A 397 -1.00 22.06 34.92
N SER A 398 0.32 22.01 34.70
CA SER A 398 1.30 22.66 35.58
C SER A 398 1.08 24.17 35.66
N ASP A 399 0.71 24.80 34.55
CA ASP A 399 0.42 26.23 34.46
C ASP A 399 -1.04 26.57 34.79
N SER A 400 -1.92 25.58 35.00
CA SER A 400 -3.37 25.76 35.16
C SER A 400 -4.02 26.58 34.03
N ILE A 401 -3.50 26.47 32.80
CA ILE A 401 -4.00 27.19 31.62
C ILE A 401 -5.09 26.37 30.94
N LYS A 402 -6.22 27.04 30.65
CA LYS A 402 -7.26 26.51 29.77
C LYS A 402 -7.09 27.12 28.38
N ALA A 403 -6.63 26.30 27.44
CA ALA A 403 -6.49 26.69 26.04
C ALA A 403 -7.85 26.79 25.35
N ASN A 404 -7.96 27.68 24.37
CA ASN A 404 -9.13 27.84 23.52
C ASN A 404 -8.77 27.57 22.06
N ILE A 405 -9.76 27.12 21.29
CA ILE A 405 -9.61 26.94 19.85
C ILE A 405 -9.66 28.31 19.17
N SER A 406 -8.63 28.66 18.40
CA SER A 406 -8.63 29.82 17.52
C SER A 406 -7.94 29.48 16.21
N SER A 407 -8.71 29.50 15.13
CA SER A 407 -8.28 29.04 13.81
C SER A 407 -7.79 30.17 12.88
N ASP A 408 -7.69 31.41 13.37
CA ASP A 408 -7.23 32.55 12.58
C ASP A 408 -5.73 32.82 12.82
N PRO A 409 -4.85 32.50 11.85
CA PRO A 409 -3.42 32.73 11.97
C PRO A 409 -3.06 34.21 12.16
N SER A 410 -3.91 35.15 11.74
CA SER A 410 -3.62 36.59 11.82
C SER A 410 -3.64 37.12 13.25
N MET A 411 -4.30 36.42 14.18
CA MET A 411 -4.34 36.78 15.60
C MET A 411 -2.98 36.59 16.31
N TYR A 412 -2.15 35.70 15.79
CA TYR A 412 -0.86 35.36 16.40
C TYR A 412 0.22 36.32 15.92
N HIS A 413 1.17 36.67 16.78
CA HIS A 413 2.31 37.51 16.37
C HIS A 413 3.48 36.64 15.91
N ASN A 414 3.70 35.50 16.58
CA ASN A 414 4.81 34.61 16.33
C ASN A 414 4.68 33.84 15.00
N THR A 415 5.73 33.86 14.18
CA THR A 415 5.74 33.21 12.86
C THR A 415 5.75 31.69 12.93
N ILE A 416 6.31 31.09 13.98
CA ILE A 416 6.31 29.63 14.17
C ILE A 416 4.89 29.12 14.50
N ASP A 417 4.12 29.90 15.24
CA ASP A 417 2.70 29.62 15.55
C ASP A 417 1.83 29.69 14.30
N LYS A 418 1.97 30.77 13.53
CA LYS A 418 1.29 30.91 12.22
C LYS A 418 1.62 29.73 11.31
N TYR A 419 2.90 29.38 11.24
CA TYR A 419 3.37 28.30 10.39
C TYR A 419 2.74 26.96 10.77
N ILE A 420 2.76 26.55 12.04
CA ILE A 420 2.25 25.23 12.41
C ILE A 420 0.74 25.12 12.19
N LEU A 421 0.00 26.21 12.42
CA LEU A 421 -1.44 26.25 12.19
C LEU A 421 -1.77 26.15 10.69
N LEU A 422 -1.09 26.95 9.86
CA LEU A 422 -1.22 26.88 8.40
C LEU A 422 -0.78 25.51 7.85
N LYS A 423 0.27 24.92 8.42
CA LYS A 423 0.73 23.57 8.05
C LYS A 423 -0.30 22.51 8.42
N CYS A 424 -0.92 22.61 9.59
CA CYS A 424 -2.00 21.72 10.02
C CYS A 424 -3.20 21.79 9.06
N PHE A 425 -3.56 22.99 8.60
CA PHE A 425 -4.61 23.20 7.62
C PHE A 425 -4.27 22.58 6.26
N GLN A 426 -3.06 22.84 5.74
CA GLN A 426 -2.58 22.21 4.51
C GLN A 426 -2.58 20.67 4.62
N THR A 427 -2.06 20.12 5.71
CA THR A 427 -2.07 18.68 5.99
C THR A 427 -3.50 18.13 6.01
N THR A 428 -4.43 18.82 6.67
CA THR A 428 -5.85 18.45 6.75
C THR A 428 -6.48 18.38 5.36
N GLU A 429 -6.24 19.38 4.51
CA GLU A 429 -6.75 19.41 3.13
C GLU A 429 -6.13 18.31 2.27
N MET A 430 -4.82 18.08 2.38
CA MET A 430 -4.14 17.00 1.65
C MET A 430 -4.66 15.63 2.06
N MET A 431 -4.86 15.39 3.37
CA MET A 431 -5.48 14.15 3.86
C MET A 431 -6.88 13.96 3.29
N LYS A 432 -7.70 15.02 3.25
CA LYS A 432 -9.03 14.97 2.64
C LYS A 432 -8.95 14.52 1.18
N VAL A 433 -8.10 15.16 0.37
CA VAL A 433 -7.91 14.82 -1.05
C VAL A 433 -7.50 13.35 -1.20
N HIS A 434 -6.49 12.90 -0.46
CA HIS A 434 -6.01 11.52 -0.56
C HIS A 434 -7.05 10.49 -0.10
N LEU A 435 -7.84 10.79 0.94
CA LEU A 435 -8.92 9.90 1.39
C LEU A 435 -10.08 9.87 0.40
N ASP A 436 -10.46 11.02 -0.19
CA ASP A 436 -11.50 11.11 -1.24
C ASP A 436 -11.07 10.35 -2.52
N GLU A 437 -9.76 10.24 -2.77
CA GLU A 437 -9.16 9.44 -3.85
C GLU A 437 -8.91 7.96 -3.48
N TYR A 438 -9.32 7.51 -2.29
CA TYR A 438 -9.05 6.17 -1.76
C TYR A 438 -7.55 5.81 -1.64
N ASN A 439 -6.68 6.83 -1.53
CA ASN A 439 -5.24 6.69 -1.34
C ASN A 439 -4.85 6.85 0.13
N SER A 440 -5.13 5.83 0.94
CA SER A 440 -4.77 5.85 2.36
C SER A 440 -3.26 5.91 2.61
N GLN A 441 -2.45 5.43 1.65
CA GLN A 441 -0.99 5.42 1.77
C GLN A 441 -0.43 6.84 1.85
N GLU A 442 -0.81 7.72 0.93
CA GLU A 442 -0.37 9.12 0.96
C GLU A 442 -1.01 9.89 2.12
N ALA A 443 -2.26 9.57 2.51
CA ALA A 443 -2.88 10.17 3.70
C ALA A 443 -2.10 9.86 4.99
N CYS A 444 -1.67 8.61 5.18
CA CYS A 444 -0.82 8.19 6.30
C CYS A 444 0.54 8.90 6.29
N LYS A 445 1.17 9.04 5.12
CA LYS A 445 2.47 9.71 4.97
C LYS A 445 2.39 11.19 5.30
N VAL A 446 1.38 11.89 4.79
CA VAL A 446 1.13 13.31 5.10
C VAL A 446 0.92 13.54 6.59
N LEU A 447 0.24 12.61 7.27
CA LEU A 447 0.06 12.65 8.72
C LEU A 447 1.38 12.47 9.49
N ASP A 448 2.17 11.47 9.10
CA ASP A 448 3.48 11.18 9.73
C ASP A 448 4.44 12.37 9.56
N ASP A 449 4.54 12.91 8.34
CA ASP A 449 5.33 14.10 8.02
C ASP A 449 4.91 15.31 8.88
N PHE A 450 3.60 15.50 9.10
CA PHE A 450 3.10 16.59 9.94
C PHE A 450 3.51 16.42 11.40
N PHE A 451 3.40 15.22 11.96
CA PHE A 451 3.80 14.98 13.34
C PHE A 451 5.32 15.05 13.56
N ASP A 452 6.13 14.79 12.53
CA ASP A 452 7.56 15.14 12.55
C ASP A 452 7.75 16.67 12.67
N VAL A 453 7.05 17.47 11.84
CA VAL A 453 7.09 18.93 11.95
C VAL A 453 6.65 19.40 13.34
N LEU A 454 5.53 18.89 13.84
CA LEU A 454 4.96 19.28 15.11
C LEU A 454 5.94 19.02 16.26
N ASN A 455 6.51 17.82 16.33
CA ASN A 455 7.37 17.42 17.43
C ASN A 455 8.80 17.97 17.32
N ASN A 456 9.42 17.79 16.15
CA ASN A 456 10.85 18.04 15.96
C ASN A 456 11.15 19.47 15.51
N TRP A 457 10.14 20.23 15.12
CA TRP A 457 10.25 21.65 14.83
C TRP A 457 9.45 22.50 15.80
N TYR A 458 8.11 22.47 15.73
CA TYR A 458 7.26 23.40 16.49
C TYR A 458 7.45 23.28 18.00
N ILE A 459 7.17 22.10 18.58
CA ILE A 459 7.29 21.88 20.02
C ILE A 459 8.72 22.15 20.48
N ARG A 460 9.73 21.65 19.75
CA ARG A 460 11.15 21.84 20.11
C ARG A 460 11.56 23.32 20.14
N CYS A 461 11.22 24.10 19.12
CA CYS A 461 11.56 25.53 19.05
C CYS A 461 10.74 26.38 20.04
N SER A 462 9.61 25.84 20.52
CA SER A 462 8.69 26.56 21.39
C SER A 462 8.82 26.21 22.87
N ARG A 463 9.70 25.27 23.25
CA ARG A 463 9.80 24.78 24.64
C ARG A 463 10.00 25.88 25.66
N ASP A 464 10.85 26.85 25.35
CA ASP A 464 11.16 27.96 26.25
C ASP A 464 9.91 28.82 26.53
N ARG A 465 8.99 28.92 25.56
CA ARG A 465 7.70 29.62 25.71
C ARG A 465 6.75 28.87 26.64
N PHE A 466 6.74 27.53 26.59
CA PHE A 466 6.01 26.71 27.56
C PHE A 466 6.63 26.80 28.97
N TRP A 467 7.96 26.89 29.08
CA TRP A 467 8.68 26.89 30.36
C TRP A 467 8.73 28.23 31.09
N LYS A 468 8.45 29.34 30.39
CA LYS A 468 8.50 30.68 30.98
C LYS A 468 7.56 30.77 32.19
N ARG A 469 8.03 31.28 33.33
CA ARG A 469 7.21 31.45 34.56
C ARG A 469 6.06 32.45 34.37
N GLU A 470 6.25 33.44 33.51
CA GLU A 470 5.27 34.50 33.28
C GLU A 470 4.13 33.99 32.40
N HIS A 471 2.89 34.25 32.81
CA HIS A 471 1.68 33.97 32.02
C HIS A 471 1.37 35.16 31.12
N ASP A 472 2.23 35.39 30.12
CA ASP A 472 2.02 36.43 29.12
C ASP A 472 1.21 35.93 27.91
N GLN A 473 0.83 36.87 27.03
CA GLN A 473 0.01 36.55 25.86
C GLN A 473 0.70 35.55 24.92
N ASP A 474 2.03 35.63 24.74
CA ASP A 474 2.78 34.71 23.87
C ASP A 474 2.71 33.26 24.38
N LYS A 475 2.79 33.05 25.70
CA LYS A 475 2.59 31.73 26.31
C LYS A 475 1.16 31.22 26.09
N PHE A 476 0.14 32.05 26.33
CA PHE A 476 -1.26 31.67 26.07
C PHE A 476 -1.52 31.34 24.59
N ASP A 477 -0.97 32.14 23.68
CA ASP A 477 -1.05 31.93 22.24
C ASP A 477 -0.45 30.58 21.85
N THR A 478 0.72 30.23 22.38
CA THR A 478 1.39 28.95 22.12
C THR A 478 0.52 27.74 22.53
N TYR A 479 -0.18 27.83 23.68
CA TYR A 479 -1.13 26.80 24.11
C TYR A 479 -2.37 26.73 23.22
N ASN A 480 -2.97 27.88 22.88
CA ASN A 480 -4.15 27.96 22.02
C ASN A 480 -3.87 27.38 20.63
N VAL A 481 -2.69 27.66 20.07
CA VAL A 481 -2.25 27.12 18.78
C VAL A 481 -2.13 25.62 18.84
N LEU A 482 -1.43 25.06 19.83
CA LEU A 482 -1.25 23.61 19.94
C LEU A 482 -2.57 22.87 20.20
N TYR A 483 -3.45 23.45 21.02
CA TYR A 483 -4.80 22.92 21.25
C TYR A 483 -5.66 22.93 19.98
N THR A 484 -5.58 24.01 19.20
CA THR A 484 -6.26 24.14 17.90
C THR A 484 -5.72 23.11 16.90
N VAL A 485 -4.41 22.93 16.83
CA VAL A 485 -3.77 21.91 15.98
C VAL A 485 -4.30 20.51 16.33
N PHE A 486 -4.39 20.16 17.62
CA PHE A 486 -4.98 18.89 18.04
C PHE A 486 -6.43 18.76 17.59
N ASN A 487 -7.25 19.81 17.72
CA ASN A 487 -8.64 19.76 17.28
C ASN A 487 -8.76 19.35 15.81
N TYR A 488 -7.98 19.97 14.92
CA TYR A 488 -8.05 19.68 13.48
C TYR A 488 -7.43 18.32 13.15
N ILE A 489 -6.19 18.06 13.58
CA ILE A 489 -5.46 16.88 13.12
C ILE A 489 -6.06 15.58 13.67
N LEU A 490 -6.61 15.57 14.89
CA LEU A 490 -7.23 14.38 15.47
C LEU A 490 -8.50 13.99 14.71
N ARG A 491 -9.33 14.97 14.33
CA ARG A 491 -10.54 14.73 13.52
C ARG A 491 -10.19 14.21 12.13
N ALA A 492 -9.18 14.79 11.48
CA ALA A 492 -8.71 14.33 10.17
C ALA A 492 -8.10 12.92 10.23
N SER A 493 -7.47 12.57 11.34
CA SER A 493 -6.75 11.29 11.51
C SER A 493 -7.61 10.16 12.06
N ALA A 494 -8.83 10.45 12.55
CA ALA A 494 -9.71 9.47 13.18
C ALA A 494 -10.01 8.23 12.31
N PRO A 495 -10.19 8.33 10.97
CA PRO A 495 -10.36 7.15 10.12
C PRO A 495 -9.12 6.23 10.06
N LEU A 496 -7.93 6.78 10.30
CA LEU A 496 -6.65 6.07 10.24
C LEU A 496 -6.25 5.48 11.60
N LEU A 497 -6.46 6.23 12.69
CA LEU A 497 -6.03 5.93 14.06
C LEU A 497 -7.19 6.11 15.05
N PRO A 498 -8.26 5.30 14.96
CA PRO A 498 -9.50 5.57 15.68
C PRO A 498 -9.33 5.58 17.20
N PHE A 499 -8.59 4.64 17.78
CA PHE A 499 -8.49 4.54 19.24
C PHE A 499 -7.59 5.62 19.84
N LEU A 500 -6.44 5.88 19.23
CA LEU A 500 -5.47 6.87 19.68
C LEU A 500 -6.06 8.28 19.59
N THR A 501 -6.70 8.60 18.46
CA THR A 501 -7.30 9.92 18.27
C THR A 501 -8.45 10.16 19.24
N ASP A 502 -9.31 9.16 19.47
CA ASP A 502 -10.41 9.28 20.42
C ASP A 502 -9.94 9.38 21.88
N ALA A 503 -8.89 8.65 22.25
CA ALA A 503 -8.29 8.74 23.58
C ALA A 503 -7.71 10.14 23.85
N ILE A 504 -6.98 10.70 22.88
CA ILE A 504 -6.42 12.06 22.98
C ILE A 504 -7.55 13.10 22.99
N TRP A 505 -8.55 12.94 22.12
CA TRP A 505 -9.70 13.85 22.02
C TRP A 505 -10.44 13.98 23.35
N ARG A 506 -10.76 12.85 23.99
CA ARG A 506 -11.39 12.82 25.31
C ARG A 506 -10.47 13.38 26.39
N GLY A 507 -9.17 13.07 26.32
CA GLY A 507 -8.18 13.60 27.26
C GLY A 507 -8.01 15.13 27.20
N LEU A 508 -8.23 15.71 26.02
CA LEU A 508 -8.24 17.16 25.79
C LEU A 508 -9.60 17.82 26.07
N ALA A 509 -10.60 17.04 26.49
CA ALA A 509 -11.94 17.49 26.87
C ALA A 509 -12.62 18.39 25.82
N PHE A 510 -12.48 18.04 24.54
CA PHE A 510 -13.24 18.70 23.48
C PHE A 510 -14.77 18.47 23.63
N PRO A 511 -15.62 19.33 23.03
CA PRO A 511 -17.06 19.35 23.30
C PRO A 511 -17.79 18.03 23.01
N GLU A 512 -17.48 17.38 21.89
CA GLU A 512 -18.07 16.10 21.53
C GLU A 512 -17.47 14.96 22.35
N ALA A 513 -18.32 14.02 22.79
CA ALA A 513 -17.90 12.90 23.62
C ALA A 513 -16.86 11.96 22.96
N SER A 514 -16.79 11.98 21.63
CA SER A 514 -15.85 11.20 20.83
C SER A 514 -15.52 11.95 19.55
N VAL A 515 -14.27 11.81 19.09
CA VAL A 515 -13.83 12.37 17.80
C VAL A 515 -14.65 11.81 16.63
N HIS A 516 -15.17 10.59 16.77
CA HIS A 516 -15.97 9.91 15.75
C HIS A 516 -17.37 10.48 15.55
N LEU A 517 -17.82 11.35 16.46
CA LEU A 517 -19.09 12.08 16.35
C LEU A 517 -18.91 13.48 15.75
N THR A 518 -17.68 13.82 15.36
CA THR A 518 -17.37 15.12 14.76
C THR A 518 -17.39 15.03 13.23
N MET A 519 -17.62 16.17 12.58
CA MET A 519 -17.41 16.29 11.14
C MET A 519 -15.93 16.23 10.81
N PHE A 520 -15.57 15.80 9.60
CA PHE A 520 -14.22 16.05 9.07
C PHE A 520 -13.95 17.57 9.10
N PRO A 521 -12.77 18.02 9.57
CA PRO A 521 -12.48 19.44 9.77
C PRO A 521 -12.51 20.18 8.43
N SER A 522 -13.28 21.27 8.37
CA SER A 522 -13.26 22.21 7.26
C SER A 522 -12.20 23.28 7.51
N VAL A 523 -11.36 23.51 6.52
CA VAL A 523 -10.36 24.58 6.54
C VAL A 523 -10.92 25.77 5.76
N GLN A 524 -10.93 26.95 6.37
CA GLN A 524 -11.29 28.17 5.65
C GLN A 524 -10.15 28.56 4.70
N LYS A 525 -10.49 29.05 3.51
CA LYS A 525 -9.50 29.59 2.58
C LYS A 525 -8.93 30.88 3.16
N ILE A 526 -7.78 30.75 3.83
CA ILE A 526 -7.02 31.85 4.40
C ILE A 526 -5.87 32.16 3.43
N ASP A 527 -5.57 33.44 3.21
CA ASP A 527 -4.34 33.81 2.50
C ASP A 527 -3.13 33.36 3.33
N GLN A 528 -2.47 32.31 2.85
CA GLN A 528 -1.31 31.70 3.50
C GLN A 528 -0.03 32.53 3.26
N GLY A 529 -0.11 33.56 2.40
CA GLY A 529 1.02 34.30 1.89
C GLY A 529 2.10 33.34 1.37
N GLN A 530 3.33 33.50 1.86
CA GLN A 530 4.44 32.59 1.57
C GLN A 530 4.98 31.88 2.81
N ILE A 531 4.32 31.98 3.98
CA ILE A 531 4.88 31.51 5.27
C ILE A 531 5.25 30.03 5.24
N ILE A 532 4.38 29.16 4.73
CA ILE A 532 4.65 27.72 4.64
C ILE A 532 5.90 27.47 3.81
N VAL A 533 5.97 28.07 2.60
CA VAL A 533 7.09 27.89 1.68
C VAL A 533 8.40 28.41 2.28
N LYS A 534 8.37 29.57 2.92
CA LYS A 534 9.54 30.18 3.58
C LYS A 534 10.05 29.32 4.74
N MET A 535 9.15 28.86 5.62
CA MET A 535 9.54 28.04 6.77
C MET A 535 9.98 26.63 6.35
N ASP A 536 9.32 25.99 5.38
CA ASP A 536 9.73 24.68 4.88
C ASP A 536 11.14 24.76 4.24
N LEU A 537 11.44 25.86 3.53
CA LEU A 537 12.79 26.13 3.02
C LEU A 537 13.81 26.29 4.16
N ALA A 538 13.48 27.08 5.19
CA ALA A 538 14.32 27.28 6.36
C ALA A 538 14.60 25.95 7.10
N ARG A 539 13.58 25.11 7.31
CA ARG A 539 13.71 23.75 7.85
C ARG A 539 14.62 22.88 6.99
N GLY A 540 14.45 22.93 5.66
CA GLY A 540 15.30 22.23 4.71
C GLY A 540 16.78 22.62 4.85
N ILE A 541 17.06 23.91 5.01
CA ILE A 541 18.40 24.44 5.26
C ILE A 541 18.94 23.95 6.60
N CYS A 542 18.17 24.05 7.69
CA CYS A 542 18.59 23.58 9.00
C CYS A 542 18.94 22.08 8.99
N ASN A 543 18.10 21.25 8.37
CA ASN A 543 18.35 19.81 8.21
C ASN A 543 19.62 19.54 7.40
N ALA A 544 19.87 20.33 6.36
CA ALA A 544 21.08 20.23 5.53
C ALA A 544 22.35 20.59 6.33
N VAL A 545 22.28 21.64 7.17
CA VAL A 545 23.37 22.02 8.09
C VAL A 545 23.61 20.96 9.15
N MET A 546 22.54 20.42 9.77
CA MET A 546 22.66 19.33 10.75
C MET A 546 23.31 18.09 10.15
N SER A 547 22.97 17.78 8.89
CA SER A 547 23.57 16.66 8.15
C SER A 547 25.06 16.87 7.90
N LEU A 548 25.48 18.07 7.48
CA LEU A 548 26.90 18.43 7.33
C LEU A 548 27.64 18.39 8.66
N ARG A 549 27.06 18.97 9.72
CA ARG A 549 27.60 18.93 11.07
C ARG A 549 27.82 17.49 11.55
N LYS A 550 26.86 16.58 11.32
CA LYS A 550 26.99 15.16 11.64
C LYS A 550 28.11 14.49 10.83
N LEU A 551 28.20 14.77 9.53
CA LEU A 551 29.24 14.23 8.65
C LEU A 551 30.65 14.62 9.14
N HIS A 552 30.83 15.88 9.55
CA HIS A 552 32.11 16.41 10.04
C HIS A 552 32.30 16.29 11.55
N LYS A 553 31.38 15.62 12.25
CA LYS A 553 31.37 15.48 13.72
C LYS A 553 31.41 16.83 14.46
N ALA A 554 30.97 17.91 13.83
CA ALA A 554 30.86 19.23 14.44
C ALA A 554 29.59 19.31 15.29
N ARG A 555 29.74 19.46 16.60
CA ARG A 555 28.60 19.51 17.55
C ARG A 555 27.83 20.82 17.33
N VAL A 556 26.49 20.81 17.38
CA VAL A 556 25.65 22.02 17.17
C VAL A 556 26.02 23.15 18.13
N ARG A 557 26.31 22.81 19.40
CA ARG A 557 26.76 23.76 20.42
C ARG A 557 28.09 24.46 20.12
N GLN A 558 28.91 23.95 19.20
CA GLN A 558 30.05 24.69 18.66
C GLN A 558 29.51 25.71 17.64
N PRO A 559 29.56 27.02 17.93
CA PRO A 559 29.17 28.03 16.97
C PRO A 559 30.11 27.98 15.77
N LEU A 560 29.54 28.22 14.58
CA LEU A 560 30.29 28.36 13.34
C LEU A 560 30.14 29.77 12.80
N ARG A 561 31.14 30.25 12.08
CA ARG A 561 31.19 31.62 11.57
C ARG A 561 30.06 31.88 10.59
N SER A 562 29.99 31.10 9.51
CA SER A 562 29.04 31.38 8.44
C SER A 562 28.55 30.12 7.75
N MET A 563 27.44 30.26 7.03
CA MET A 563 27.04 29.34 5.98
C MET A 563 26.77 30.15 4.72
N THR A 564 27.05 29.57 3.57
CA THR A 564 26.68 30.12 2.27
C THR A 564 25.52 29.32 1.70
N VAL A 565 24.43 29.99 1.33
CA VAL A 565 23.23 29.36 0.81
C VAL A 565 22.90 29.93 -0.56
N PHE A 566 22.77 29.04 -1.53
CA PHE A 566 22.23 29.33 -2.86
C PHE A 566 20.89 28.63 -3.02
N HIS A 567 19.88 29.35 -3.49
CA HIS A 567 18.66 28.74 -4.01
C HIS A 567 18.04 29.66 -5.08
N SER A 568 17.53 29.09 -6.17
CA SER A 568 17.02 29.86 -7.32
C SER A 568 15.93 30.90 -7.00
N LYS A 569 15.24 30.76 -5.86
CA LYS A 569 14.18 31.67 -5.38
C LYS A 569 14.50 32.35 -4.05
N ILE A 570 15.76 32.34 -3.62
CA ILE A 570 16.15 32.64 -2.24
C ILE A 570 15.83 34.07 -1.80
N LYS A 571 16.04 35.07 -2.68
CA LYS A 571 15.91 36.50 -2.34
C LYS A 571 14.49 36.92 -1.94
N ASN A 572 13.47 36.21 -2.42
CA ASN A 572 12.07 36.49 -2.05
C ASN A 572 11.58 35.65 -0.86
N LEU A 573 12.29 34.57 -0.52
CA LEU A 573 11.82 33.56 0.44
C LEU A 573 12.56 33.59 1.79
N LEU A 574 13.72 34.24 1.88
CA LEU A 574 14.57 34.23 3.07
C LEU A 574 14.86 35.64 3.57
N ASP A 575 13.83 36.31 4.09
CA ASP A 575 13.97 37.59 4.76
C ASP A 575 14.71 37.46 6.10
N ASN A 576 14.97 38.60 6.76
CA ASN A 576 15.75 38.67 7.99
C ASN A 576 15.17 37.82 9.13
N GLU A 577 13.86 37.62 9.16
CA GLU A 577 13.20 36.82 10.19
C GLU A 577 13.55 35.34 10.05
N PHE A 578 13.39 34.78 8.84
CA PHE A 578 13.73 33.37 8.58
C PHE A 578 15.23 33.12 8.68
N GLN A 579 16.08 34.09 8.29
CA GLN A 579 17.52 33.99 8.50
C GLN A 579 17.86 33.92 9.99
N LYS A 580 17.17 34.68 10.85
CA LYS A 580 17.36 34.62 12.30
C LYS A 580 17.00 33.23 12.83
N ILE A 581 15.85 32.68 12.44
CA ILE A 581 15.44 31.32 12.81
C ILE A 581 16.51 30.30 12.40
N ILE A 582 17.02 30.38 11.17
CA ILE A 582 18.09 29.48 10.70
C ILE A 582 19.35 29.62 11.58
N LYS A 583 19.78 30.85 11.87
CA LYS A 583 20.97 31.09 12.71
C LYS A 583 20.82 30.51 14.11
N ASP A 584 19.66 30.73 14.74
CA ASP A 584 19.36 30.24 16.08
C ASP A 584 19.35 28.70 16.11
N GLU A 585 18.71 28.09 15.12
CA GLU A 585 18.57 26.63 15.02
C GLU A 585 19.85 25.90 14.61
N THR A 586 20.70 26.55 13.82
CA THR A 586 21.95 25.94 13.31
C THR A 586 23.19 26.36 14.09
N ASN A 587 23.04 27.33 14.98
CA ASN A 587 24.13 27.96 15.71
C ASN A 587 25.26 28.47 14.80
N VAL A 588 24.88 29.23 13.79
CA VAL A 588 25.81 29.89 12.85
C VAL A 588 25.66 31.40 13.02
N LYS A 589 26.77 32.16 12.99
CA LYS A 589 26.73 33.61 13.21
C LYS A 589 26.14 34.37 12.01
N GLU A 590 26.43 33.91 10.79
CA GLU A 590 26.03 34.57 9.56
C GLU A 590 25.46 33.61 8.50
N VAL A 591 24.42 34.04 7.80
CA VAL A 591 23.83 33.32 6.64
C VAL A 591 24.07 34.18 5.40
N LEU A 592 25.03 33.76 4.58
CA LEU A 592 25.41 34.44 3.35
C LEU A 592 24.57 33.91 2.19
N ILE A 593 23.72 34.76 1.64
CA ILE A 593 22.88 34.40 0.48
C ILE A 593 23.61 34.79 -0.80
N VAL A 594 23.80 33.84 -1.70
CA VAL A 594 24.50 34.05 -2.99
C VAL A 594 23.56 33.86 -4.18
N ASP A 595 23.86 34.56 -5.28
CA ASP A 595 23.08 34.56 -6.53
C ASP A 595 23.51 33.49 -7.54
N SER A 596 24.69 32.88 -7.36
CA SER A 596 25.14 31.74 -8.15
C SER A 596 25.73 30.65 -7.27
N PHE A 597 25.75 29.42 -7.78
CA PHE A 597 26.45 28.30 -7.15
C PHE A 597 27.92 28.19 -7.60
N ASP A 598 28.44 29.23 -8.27
CA ASP A 598 29.83 29.27 -8.73
C ASP A 598 30.78 29.17 -7.54
N GLY A 599 31.64 28.16 -7.57
CA GLY A 599 32.59 27.89 -6.47
C GLY A 599 32.10 26.88 -5.44
N ILE A 600 30.80 26.57 -5.36
CA ILE A 600 30.24 25.64 -4.36
C ILE A 600 29.70 24.33 -4.96
N ALA A 601 29.14 24.36 -6.17
CA ALA A 601 28.67 23.15 -6.86
C ALA A 601 29.01 23.18 -8.36
N ASP A 602 29.09 22.01 -8.98
CA ASP A 602 29.18 21.81 -10.43
C ASP A 602 27.85 21.26 -10.96
N ILE A 603 27.48 21.57 -12.21
CA ILE A 603 26.37 20.87 -12.87
C ILE A 603 26.86 19.51 -13.37
N GLN A 604 26.17 18.44 -12.96
CA GLN A 604 26.34 17.09 -13.46
C GLN A 604 25.13 16.67 -14.30
N LEU A 605 25.41 16.21 -15.51
CA LEU A 605 24.41 15.63 -16.40
C LEU A 605 24.21 14.14 -16.08
N GLN A 606 23.01 13.78 -15.64
CA GLN A 606 22.59 12.39 -15.46
C GLN A 606 21.69 11.97 -16.63
N LEU A 607 21.99 10.81 -17.23
CA LEU A 607 21.29 10.31 -18.40
C LEU A 607 20.32 9.18 -18.03
N ASN A 608 19.17 9.14 -18.70
CA ASN A 608 18.23 8.02 -18.62
C ASN A 608 18.61 6.97 -19.66
N PHE A 609 19.44 6.02 -19.24
CA PHE A 609 19.96 4.97 -20.13
C PHE A 609 18.88 4.06 -20.71
N SER A 610 17.73 3.90 -20.04
CA SER A 610 16.63 3.07 -20.55
C SER A 610 15.99 3.69 -21.79
N LEU A 611 15.75 5.01 -21.77
CA LEU A 611 15.18 5.73 -22.92
C LEU A 611 16.20 5.90 -24.04
N ILE A 612 17.43 6.31 -23.70
CA ILE A 612 18.50 6.50 -24.69
C ILE A 612 18.87 5.16 -25.35
N GLY A 613 18.92 4.07 -24.58
CA GLY A 613 19.22 2.73 -25.07
C GLY A 613 18.18 2.18 -26.05
N LYS A 614 16.90 2.57 -25.90
CA LYS A 614 15.84 2.24 -26.87
C LYS A 614 15.99 2.99 -28.19
N ARG A 615 16.54 4.21 -28.17
CA ARG A 615 16.64 5.09 -29.34
C ARG A 615 17.95 4.96 -30.09
N ILE A 616 19.08 4.95 -29.38
CA ILE A 616 20.45 4.95 -29.93
C ILE A 616 21.38 3.98 -29.19
N PRO A 617 21.10 2.66 -29.20
CA PRO A 617 21.82 1.66 -28.39
C PRO A 617 23.34 1.62 -28.64
N ASN A 618 23.76 1.78 -29.89
CA ASN A 618 25.17 1.66 -30.28
C ASN A 618 26.07 2.81 -29.79
N SER A 619 25.48 3.95 -29.42
CA SER A 619 26.22 5.17 -29.05
C SER A 619 26.28 5.41 -27.54
N VAL A 620 25.60 4.60 -26.71
CA VAL A 620 25.48 4.82 -25.26
C VAL A 620 26.85 4.88 -24.56
N LYS A 621 27.77 3.97 -24.89
CA LYS A 621 29.13 3.96 -24.29
C LYS A 621 29.91 5.25 -24.61
N LYS A 622 29.88 5.70 -25.87
CA LYS A 622 30.52 6.95 -26.31
C LYS A 622 29.88 8.17 -25.64
N ILE A 623 28.56 8.21 -25.54
CA ILE A 623 27.82 9.29 -24.87
C ILE A 623 28.24 9.38 -23.40
N ILE A 624 28.35 8.25 -22.68
CA ILE A 624 28.83 8.23 -21.29
C ILE A 624 30.23 8.82 -21.18
N GLU A 625 31.14 8.44 -22.07
CA GLU A 625 32.51 8.93 -22.08
C GLU A 625 32.60 10.45 -22.36
N LEU A 626 31.81 10.96 -23.31
CA LEU A 626 31.74 12.39 -23.63
C LEU A 626 31.13 13.22 -22.47
N VAL A 627 30.10 12.70 -21.80
CA VAL A 627 29.51 13.33 -20.61
C VAL A 627 30.53 13.38 -19.46
N ASN A 628 31.27 12.30 -19.23
CA ASN A 628 32.31 12.26 -18.19
C ASN A 628 33.45 13.27 -18.44
N HIS A 629 33.78 13.53 -19.71
CA HIS A 629 34.73 14.57 -20.10
C HIS A 629 34.13 15.99 -20.15
N LYS A 630 32.91 16.20 -19.62
CA LYS A 630 32.17 17.48 -19.64
C LYS A 630 32.01 18.09 -21.04
N LYS A 631 31.99 17.25 -22.09
CA LYS A 631 31.80 17.67 -23.49
C LYS A 631 30.32 17.74 -23.86
N TRP A 632 29.59 18.65 -23.24
CA TRP A 632 28.19 18.86 -23.54
C TRP A 632 27.77 20.31 -23.34
N LYS A 633 26.76 20.75 -24.10
CA LYS A 633 26.14 22.07 -23.96
C LYS A 633 24.63 21.96 -24.09
N LYS A 634 23.92 22.77 -23.30
CA LYS A 634 22.47 22.91 -23.40
C LYS A 634 22.15 23.91 -24.52
N ASN A 635 21.23 23.56 -25.42
CA ASN A 635 20.78 24.45 -26.49
C ASN A 635 19.55 25.28 -26.05
N SER A 636 19.09 26.17 -26.94
CA SER A 636 17.90 27.02 -26.75
C SER A 636 16.58 26.26 -26.63
N ASN A 637 16.51 25.01 -27.11
CA ASN A 637 15.33 24.15 -27.07
C ASN A 637 15.25 23.26 -25.81
N ASN A 638 16.08 23.51 -24.80
CA ASN A 638 16.23 22.66 -23.61
C ASN A 638 16.65 21.20 -23.93
N GLU A 639 17.40 21.00 -25.01
CA GLU A 639 18.06 19.74 -25.31
C GLU A 639 19.54 19.84 -24.94
N ILE A 640 20.18 18.69 -24.74
CA ILE A 640 21.61 18.65 -24.50
C ILE A 640 22.32 18.05 -25.70
N ILE A 641 23.28 18.80 -26.23
CA ILE A 641 24.19 18.32 -27.25
C ILE A 641 25.40 17.76 -26.53
N VAL A 642 25.60 16.45 -26.60
CA VAL A 642 26.78 15.72 -26.08
C VAL A 642 27.68 15.41 -27.26
N GLY A 643 28.89 15.95 -27.30
CA GLY A 643 29.73 15.79 -28.48
C GLY A 643 30.99 16.63 -28.49
N ASP A 644 31.81 16.40 -29.52
CA ASP A 644 33.02 17.15 -29.80
C ASP A 644 33.07 17.62 -31.26
N SER A 645 34.25 18.03 -31.73
CA SER A 645 34.42 18.53 -33.10
C SER A 645 34.16 17.49 -34.19
N LYS A 646 34.00 16.19 -33.85
CA LYS A 646 33.82 15.09 -34.82
C LYS A 646 32.41 14.50 -34.82
N GLU A 647 31.78 14.36 -33.64
CA GLU A 647 30.44 13.77 -33.51
C GLU A 647 29.63 14.47 -32.42
N ASN A 648 28.33 14.68 -32.66
CA ASN A 648 27.38 15.28 -31.72
C ASN A 648 26.12 14.41 -31.58
N TYR A 649 25.66 14.21 -30.35
CA TYR A 649 24.45 13.49 -30.00
C TYR A 649 23.46 14.42 -29.31
N VAL A 650 22.22 14.44 -29.78
CA VAL A 650 21.13 15.18 -29.13
C VAL A 650 20.48 14.29 -28.09
N ILE A 651 20.41 14.79 -26.86
CA ILE A 651 19.74 14.18 -25.72
C ILE A 651 18.49 15.01 -25.42
N PHE A 652 17.32 14.37 -25.55
CA PHE A 652 16.03 15.03 -25.39
C PHE A 652 15.67 15.27 -23.93
N ARG A 653 14.75 16.19 -23.66
CA ARG A 653 14.38 16.63 -22.30
C ARG A 653 13.98 15.49 -21.34
N GLN A 654 13.37 14.43 -21.86
CA GLN A 654 12.95 13.25 -21.09
C GLN A 654 14.09 12.25 -20.82
N GLU A 655 15.19 12.39 -21.55
CA GLU A 655 16.33 11.48 -21.54
C GLU A 655 17.45 11.93 -20.59
N TYR A 656 17.31 13.09 -19.93
CA TYR A 656 18.32 13.59 -19.01
C TYR A 656 17.74 14.34 -17.81
N GLU A 657 18.53 14.37 -16.75
CA GLU A 657 18.33 15.18 -15.57
C GLU A 657 19.62 15.94 -15.26
N LEU A 658 19.53 17.25 -14.99
CA LEU A 658 20.67 18.04 -14.53
C LEU A 658 20.64 18.06 -13.01
N LYS A 659 21.66 17.49 -12.38
CA LYS A 659 21.83 17.51 -10.93
C LYS A 659 23.01 18.39 -10.57
N LEU A 660 22.91 19.07 -9.44
CA LEU A 660 24.07 19.73 -8.86
C LEU A 660 24.96 18.67 -8.20
N LYS A 661 26.28 18.86 -8.27
CA LYS A 661 27.28 18.02 -7.60
C LYS A 661 28.09 18.91 -6.66
N PRO A 662 28.12 18.61 -5.35
CA PRO A 662 28.94 19.35 -4.39
C PRO A 662 30.43 19.33 -4.79
N LYS A 663 31.12 20.47 -4.71
CA LYS A 663 32.56 20.55 -5.03
C LYS A 663 33.47 19.99 -3.94
N ASN A 664 33.03 20.04 -2.68
CA ASN A 664 33.78 19.54 -1.54
C ASN A 664 32.83 18.90 -0.50
N LYS A 665 33.40 18.30 0.55
CA LYS A 665 32.64 17.61 1.61
C LYS A 665 31.86 18.57 2.53
N ASN A 666 32.13 19.88 2.47
CA ASN A 666 31.48 20.90 3.28
C ASN A 666 30.25 21.47 2.57
N VAL A 667 29.93 20.96 1.39
CA VAL A 667 28.77 21.36 0.59
C VAL A 667 27.74 20.23 0.56
N CYS A 668 26.47 20.58 0.74
CA CYS A 668 25.36 19.67 0.56
C CYS A 668 24.28 20.28 -0.32
N LEU A 669 23.43 19.42 -0.87
CA LEU A 669 22.25 19.80 -1.63
C LEU A 669 21.02 19.67 -0.74
N PHE A 670 20.03 20.52 -0.96
CA PHE A 670 18.74 20.47 -0.29
C PHE A 670 17.62 20.84 -1.27
N ASP A 671 16.37 20.75 -0.82
CA ASP A 671 15.15 20.97 -1.64
C ASP A 671 15.20 20.22 -2.98
N ASN A 672 15.42 18.89 -2.91
CA ASN A 672 15.53 18.02 -4.09
C ASN A 672 16.57 18.48 -5.12
N GLY A 673 17.68 19.06 -4.66
CA GLY A 673 18.79 19.49 -5.52
C GLY A 673 18.61 20.89 -6.13
N ARG A 674 17.60 21.66 -5.71
CA ARG A 674 17.40 23.05 -6.13
C ARG A 674 18.18 24.06 -5.29
N GLY A 675 18.58 23.67 -4.09
CA GLY A 675 19.41 24.45 -3.18
C GLY A 675 20.80 23.85 -2.98
N VAL A 676 21.79 24.72 -2.80
CA VAL A 676 23.16 24.36 -2.42
C VAL A 676 23.53 25.10 -1.15
N LEU A 677 24.10 24.39 -0.20
CA LEU A 677 24.57 24.96 1.06
C LEU A 677 26.02 24.57 1.29
N GLN A 678 26.86 25.55 1.62
CA GLN A 678 28.22 25.35 2.13
C GLN A 678 28.29 25.79 3.59
N LEU A 679 28.93 24.98 4.43
CA LEU A 679 29.17 25.31 5.83
C LEU A 679 30.65 25.70 6.04
N ASP A 680 30.89 26.82 6.71
CA ASP A 680 32.22 27.20 7.18
C ASP A 680 32.54 26.41 8.46
N LEU A 681 33.60 25.62 8.40
CA LEU A 681 34.05 24.75 9.50
C LEU A 681 35.33 25.27 10.18
N ASP A 682 35.89 26.38 9.70
CA ASP A 682 37.11 26.93 10.24
C ASP A 682 36.81 27.67 11.55
N LEU A 683 37.43 27.19 12.64
CA LEU A 683 37.26 27.73 13.99
C LEU A 683 38.41 28.67 14.32
N ASP A 684 38.10 29.91 14.68
CA ASP A 684 39.05 30.79 15.35
C ASP A 684 39.00 30.58 16.87
N HIS A 685 39.95 31.20 17.56
CA HIS A 685 40.05 31.10 19.02
C HIS A 685 38.77 31.55 19.73
N GLU A 686 38.10 32.60 19.23
CA GLU A 686 36.88 33.11 19.83
C GLU A 686 35.70 32.14 19.73
N LEU A 687 35.52 31.51 18.56
CA LEU A 687 34.48 30.48 18.36
C LEU A 687 34.73 29.26 19.24
N VAL A 688 35.99 28.85 19.41
CA VAL A 688 36.36 27.74 20.31
C VAL A 688 35.96 28.08 21.75
N LEU A 689 36.35 29.27 22.25
CA LEU A 689 35.97 29.72 23.60
C LEU A 689 34.46 29.80 23.79
N GLU A 690 33.70 30.30 22.81
CA GLU A 690 32.23 30.32 22.90
C GLU A 690 31.63 28.90 22.93
N GLY A 691 32.23 27.96 22.18
CA GLY A 691 31.89 26.55 22.25
C GLY A 691 32.09 25.97 23.64
N HIS A 692 33.21 26.27 24.29
CA HIS A 692 33.48 25.89 25.69
C HIS A 692 32.47 26.52 26.66
N ALA A 693 32.13 27.80 26.49
CA ALA A 693 31.13 28.47 27.32
C ALA A 693 29.74 27.79 27.23
N ARG A 694 29.33 27.36 26.04
CA ARG A 694 28.08 26.59 25.84
C ARG A 694 28.14 25.19 26.45
N ASP A 695 29.30 24.53 26.40
CA ASP A 695 29.53 23.26 27.10
C ASP A 695 29.43 23.43 28.62
N VAL A 696 29.90 24.56 29.17
CA VAL A 696 29.76 24.92 30.59
C VAL A 696 28.29 25.13 30.95
N VAL A 697 27.53 25.92 30.17
CA VAL A 697 26.08 26.11 30.37
C VAL A 697 25.36 24.76 30.45
N ARG A 698 25.61 23.86 29.50
CA ARG A 698 24.99 22.53 29.47
C ARG A 698 25.29 21.74 30.75
N LYS A 699 26.55 21.69 31.17
CA LYS A 699 26.95 20.94 32.37
C LYS A 699 26.37 21.57 33.65
N ILE A 700 26.21 22.90 33.72
CA ILE A 700 25.50 23.54 34.84
C ILE A 700 24.03 23.12 34.84
N GLN A 701 23.35 23.14 33.69
CA GLN A 701 21.95 22.72 33.58
C GLN A 701 21.75 21.23 33.92
N ASP A 702 22.67 20.37 33.48
CA ASP A 702 22.69 18.95 33.85
C ASP A 702 22.85 18.78 35.37
N THR A 703 23.74 19.55 36.01
CA THR A 703 23.89 19.55 37.48
C THR A 703 22.62 20.05 38.17
N ARG A 704 21.97 21.12 37.67
CA ARG A 704 20.69 21.62 38.23
C ARG A 704 19.62 20.54 38.23
N LYS A 705 19.48 19.82 37.11
CA LYS A 705 18.51 18.74 36.96
C LYS A 705 18.79 17.59 37.93
N GLN A 706 20.05 17.25 38.14
CA GLN A 706 20.44 16.18 39.06
C GLN A 706 20.30 16.57 40.53
N ALA A 707 20.35 17.86 40.85
CA ALA A 707 20.06 18.39 42.18
C ALA A 707 18.56 18.62 42.42
N ASP A 708 17.71 18.15 41.49
CA ASP A 708 16.24 18.26 41.53
C ASP A 708 15.74 19.70 41.72
N LEU A 709 16.47 20.68 41.17
CA LEU A 709 16.08 22.09 41.24
C LEU A 709 14.94 22.38 40.28
N HIS A 710 14.05 23.27 40.69
CA HIS A 710 13.05 23.79 39.78
C HIS A 710 13.76 24.56 38.64
N ILE A 711 13.24 24.43 37.42
CA ILE A 711 13.91 24.94 36.21
C ILE A 711 14.19 26.45 36.24
N SER A 712 13.45 27.17 37.09
CA SER A 712 13.45 28.62 37.22
C SER A 712 14.04 29.13 38.54
N ASP A 713 14.67 28.26 39.32
CA ASP A 713 15.41 28.66 40.52
C ASP A 713 16.67 29.43 40.17
N LYS A 714 16.95 30.52 40.88
CA LYS A 714 18.22 31.23 40.77
C LYS A 714 19.29 30.47 41.56
N ILE A 715 20.50 30.38 41.02
CA ILE A 715 21.59 29.60 41.64
C ILE A 715 22.86 30.43 41.83
N ARG A 716 23.70 30.02 42.78
CA ARG A 716 25.11 30.44 42.85
C ARG A 716 25.97 29.29 42.36
N VAL A 717 26.85 29.55 41.40
CA VAL A 717 27.68 28.54 40.73
C VAL A 717 29.15 28.80 41.02
N LYS A 718 29.86 27.75 41.45
CA LYS A 718 31.32 27.70 41.53
C LYS A 718 31.84 26.62 40.60
N ILE A 719 32.88 26.94 39.83
CA ILE A 719 33.50 26.01 38.87
C ILE A 719 34.98 25.85 39.19
N LYS A 720 35.46 24.61 39.17
CA LYS A 720 36.89 24.28 39.20
C LYS A 720 37.27 23.58 37.90
N THR A 721 38.33 24.02 37.25
CA THR A 721 38.90 23.40 36.05
C THR A 721 40.39 23.68 35.98
N GLU A 722 41.16 22.75 35.44
CA GLU A 722 42.61 22.90 35.20
C GLU A 722 42.91 23.36 33.77
N GLU A 723 41.90 23.39 32.89
CA GLU A 723 42.06 23.80 31.49
C GLU A 723 41.97 25.32 31.32
N ASN A 724 43.05 25.93 30.81
CA ASN A 724 43.11 27.38 30.60
C ASN A 724 42.05 27.89 29.63
N ASP A 725 41.78 27.18 28.54
CA ASP A 725 40.78 27.58 27.53
C ASP A 725 39.37 27.64 28.14
N ILE A 726 39.04 26.73 29.08
CA ILE A 726 37.75 26.76 29.79
C ILE A 726 37.70 27.94 30.77
N LYS A 727 38.80 28.23 31.48
CA LYS A 727 38.88 29.41 32.37
C LYS A 727 38.65 30.70 31.56
N GLU A 728 39.35 30.84 30.44
CA GLU A 728 39.22 31.98 29.55
C GLU A 728 37.80 32.10 28.98
N ALA A 729 37.20 30.98 28.56
CA ALA A 729 35.82 30.95 28.08
C ALA A 729 34.81 31.41 29.14
N ILE A 730 34.98 30.97 30.40
CA ILE A 730 34.10 31.37 31.50
C ILE A 730 34.22 32.87 31.78
N VAL A 731 35.44 33.42 31.78
CA VAL A 731 35.67 34.85 32.03
C VAL A 731 35.09 35.68 30.89
N LYS A 732 35.39 35.33 29.63
CA LYS A 732 34.95 36.07 28.45
C LYS A 732 33.43 36.04 28.26
N TRP A 733 32.79 34.91 28.56
CA TRP A 733 31.34 34.70 28.36
C TRP A 733 30.55 34.65 29.67
N MET A 734 31.06 35.28 30.74
CA MET A 734 30.49 35.16 32.08
C MET A 734 29.01 35.57 32.14
N ASP A 735 28.67 36.72 31.56
CA ASP A 735 27.29 37.22 31.54
C ASP A 735 26.35 36.31 30.76
N TYR A 736 26.82 35.78 29.62
CA TYR A 736 26.07 34.79 28.84
C TYR A 736 25.80 33.53 29.66
N ILE A 737 26.82 32.95 30.30
CA ILE A 737 26.68 31.75 31.12
C ILE A 737 25.71 32.01 32.28
N LYS A 738 25.82 33.16 32.96
CA LYS A 738 24.92 33.53 34.05
C LYS A 738 23.47 33.62 33.59
N ASN A 739 23.22 34.33 32.49
CA ASN A 739 21.87 34.50 31.95
C ASN A 739 21.25 33.15 31.53
N GLN A 740 22.01 32.31 30.83
CA GLN A 740 21.54 31.01 30.34
C GLN A 740 21.34 29.96 31.44
N THR A 741 21.89 30.18 32.63
CA THR A 741 21.82 29.22 33.76
C THR A 741 21.01 29.74 34.95
N LEU A 742 20.45 30.95 34.83
CA LEU A 742 19.82 31.70 35.91
C LEU A 742 20.76 31.83 37.14
N ALA A 743 22.07 31.93 36.88
CA ALA A 743 23.05 32.05 37.94
C ALA A 743 23.16 33.51 38.40
N TYR A 744 22.84 33.74 39.68
CA TYR A 744 23.04 35.02 40.35
C TYR A 744 24.53 35.39 40.41
N SER A 745 25.38 34.40 40.74
CA SER A 745 26.83 34.53 40.76
C SER A 745 27.50 33.31 40.10
N LEU A 746 28.62 33.56 39.42
CA LEU A 746 29.47 32.55 38.79
C LEU A 746 30.92 32.88 39.15
N ALA A 747 31.65 31.94 39.75
CA ALA A 747 33.06 32.11 40.12
C ALA A 747 33.88 30.88 39.74
N VAL A 748 35.14 31.10 39.35
CA VAL A 748 36.13 30.04 39.12
C VAL A 748 37.07 30.01 40.32
N GLU A 749 37.08 28.90 41.07
CA GLU A 749 37.85 28.77 42.32
C GLU A 749 38.59 27.42 42.36
N ASP A 750 39.82 27.41 42.88
CA ASP A 750 40.62 26.18 42.98
C ASP A 750 40.21 25.31 44.20
N ASN A 751 39.58 25.92 45.21
CA ASN A 751 39.03 25.26 46.39
C ASN A 751 37.54 25.55 46.50
N ILE A 752 36.71 24.51 46.49
CA ILE A 752 35.25 24.61 46.60
C ILE A 752 34.81 23.90 47.88
N GLU A 753 34.03 24.59 48.72
CA GLU A 753 33.52 24.10 50.01
C GLU A 753 32.59 22.88 49.88
N GLU A 754 32.53 22.03 50.92
CA GLU A 754 31.77 20.75 50.92
C GLU A 754 30.23 20.92 50.98
N ASP A 755 29.71 22.08 51.38
CA ASP A 755 28.25 22.33 51.58
C ASP A 755 27.46 22.64 50.29
N LEU A 756 27.97 22.27 49.11
CA LEU A 756 27.35 22.54 47.81
C LEU A 756 27.01 21.24 47.07
N PHE A 757 25.84 21.17 46.43
CA PHE A 757 25.55 20.07 45.52
C PHE A 757 26.50 20.16 44.32
N SER A 758 27.30 19.11 44.12
CA SER A 758 28.41 19.15 43.18
C SER A 758 28.46 17.94 42.25
N ARG A 759 29.04 18.14 41.07
CA ARG A 759 29.28 17.10 40.08
C ARG A 759 30.63 17.28 39.41
N GLN A 760 31.36 16.17 39.32
CA GLN A 760 32.55 16.03 38.51
C GLN A 760 32.17 15.65 37.08
N TYR A 761 32.74 16.36 36.12
CA TYR A 761 32.78 16.02 34.70
C TYR A 761 34.25 15.86 34.28
N ASP A 762 34.50 15.25 33.12
CA ASP A 762 35.84 14.90 32.64
C ASP A 762 36.88 16.04 32.77
N ASN A 763 36.48 17.29 32.46
CA ASN A 763 37.39 18.44 32.40
C ASN A 763 37.03 19.56 33.39
N LEU A 764 35.99 19.36 34.21
CA LEU A 764 35.50 20.41 35.13
C LEU A 764 34.64 19.87 36.26
N PHE A 765 34.72 20.52 37.40
CA PHE A 765 33.89 20.30 38.57
C PHE A 765 32.95 21.49 38.76
N ILE A 766 31.65 21.23 38.88
CA ILE A 766 30.62 22.26 39.10
C ILE A 766 29.98 22.03 40.46
N ALA A 767 29.93 23.07 41.27
CA ALA A 767 29.18 23.11 42.51
C ALA A 767 28.15 24.24 42.46
N LEU A 768 26.93 23.94 42.91
CA LEU A 768 25.84 24.91 42.91
C LEU A 768 24.99 24.82 44.18
N ARG A 769 24.36 25.96 44.52
CA ARG A 769 23.30 26.04 45.54
C ARG A 769 22.20 26.98 45.08
N VAL A 770 20.99 26.75 45.56
CA VAL A 770 19.87 27.68 45.36
C VAL A 770 20.19 29.01 46.03
N TYR A 771 19.94 30.09 45.30
CA TYR A 771 19.98 31.43 45.85
C TYR A 771 18.63 31.72 46.48
N HIS A 772 18.59 31.73 47.82
CA HIS A 772 17.47 32.26 48.57
C HIS A 772 17.72 33.77 48.78
N GLU A 773 16.86 34.61 48.22
CA GLU A 773 16.72 35.99 48.71
C GLU A 773 16.28 35.88 50.16
N ILE A 774 17.14 36.31 51.09
CA ILE A 774 16.71 36.55 52.46
C ILE A 774 15.67 37.67 52.36
N ARG A 775 14.40 37.33 52.58
CA ARG A 775 13.31 38.29 52.75
C ARG A 775 13.34 38.86 54.17
#